data_AF-A0A6G3SI39-F1
#
_entry.id   AF-A0A6G3SI39-F1
#
_cell.length_a   1.000
_cell.length_b   1.000
_cell.length_c   1.000
_cell.angle_alpha   90.00
_cell.angle_beta   90.00
_cell.angle_gamma   90.00
#
_symmetry.space_group_name_H-M   'P 1'
#
loop_
_entity.id
_entity.type
_entity.pdbx_description
1 polymer ?
#
loop_
_entity_poly.entity_id
_entity_poly.type
_entity_poly.pdbx_seq_one_letter_code
_entity_poly.pdbx_strand_id
1 'polypeptide(L)'
;RLLSALAASGVLAAVPTGWASAAATADGAARIVANTVAVLAGTEESNSRTETAAKRAAIEKTARTNLAALDAATGDGELFAGVLLGSSDANLNTSYQRLYEIALATRTYGISFDLYGSSAVQDRVAEGLAWLHAHYYGDQSTGYYGNWFFWEIGISQHVSKTLLLLGERAPAALITTYVASMDAYLRNGKDGDVDLDSRFHTGANLADITTNRILQGALLADEARIRKALTDQLTVFATIDPYALAHGVTDGYYADGSFLQHASVAYTGAYGKGLLSRVVQTLKILDGTGFVNAGELIPTVHGWVRDGFAPLIFEGWMMEAVKGRSVSRTGTGYDDVTTVVEAVVDLASLETGDDATALKAYVKQVRATSRAALDPTSFVSPLSVVRYADILADASVPAADLNPPARSVAFNSMDRTVHRRPGYAFTLARSSARISKYEYMSGENLMPWFQGDGAHYLYLAGQDQRESFGVDYFTTVSPYGLAGVTAPVEHRGTVPELYDGDLFYDNPSHPLNFTASSESQNTYVYFPTATQAYSGGATLDAYGAAGWVLSDDVPWRDKRAGVLPDDFVVYRSARATKSWFLLDDEIVVLAAGVGDAPGADRAVTTTLDARIAATGDEVTVDEGRGWVRWANATRGTAVGYVLL
;
A
#
# COMPACT_ATOMS: atom_id res chain seq x y z
N ARG A 1 -18.04 0.73 -16.74
CA ARG A 1 -19.07 0.36 -15.74
C ARG A 1 -18.58 0.94 -14.43
N LEU A 2 -19.37 1.78 -13.77
CA LEU A 2 -19.04 2.38 -12.48
C LEU A 2 -19.05 1.28 -11.40
N LEU A 3 -18.18 1.38 -10.39
CA LEU A 3 -18.24 0.54 -9.19
C LEU A 3 -19.67 0.56 -8.61
N SER A 4 -20.10 -0.51 -7.93
CA SER A 4 -21.26 -0.42 -7.03
C SER A 4 -20.90 0.58 -5.95
N ALA A 5 -21.40 1.82 -6.08
CA ALA A 5 -21.11 2.87 -5.12
C ALA A 5 -21.82 2.55 -3.81
N LEU A 6 -21.04 2.25 -2.76
CA LEU A 6 -21.57 2.12 -1.41
C LEU A 6 -21.48 3.50 -0.74
N ALA A 7 -22.64 4.11 -0.52
CA ALA A 7 -22.72 5.38 0.21
C ALA A 7 -22.49 5.16 1.71
N ALA A 8 -22.07 6.21 2.43
CA ALA A 8 -21.83 6.16 3.88
C ALA A 8 -23.05 5.65 4.69
N SER A 9 -24.27 5.93 4.23
CA SER A 9 -25.49 5.40 4.86
C SER A 9 -25.67 3.89 4.66
N GLY A 10 -25.24 3.34 3.53
CA GLY A 10 -25.27 1.90 3.26
C GLY A 10 -24.24 1.14 4.10
N VAL A 11 -23.09 1.76 4.37
CA VAL A 11 -22.05 1.22 5.25
C VAL A 11 -22.57 0.99 6.68
N LEU A 12 -23.31 1.95 7.24
CA LEU A 12 -23.83 1.86 8.61
C LEU A 12 -24.87 0.73 8.79
N ALA A 13 -25.51 0.29 7.71
CA ALA A 13 -26.44 -0.84 7.75
C ALA A 13 -25.74 -2.19 8.02
N ALA A 14 -24.41 -2.25 7.85
CA ALA A 14 -23.64 -3.46 8.14
C ALA A 14 -23.44 -3.70 9.66
N VAL A 15 -23.65 -2.70 10.53
CA VAL A 15 -23.56 -2.86 11.98
C VAL A 15 -24.97 -3.05 12.56
N PRO A 16 -25.23 -4.10 13.36
CA PRO A 16 -26.52 -4.26 14.02
C PRO A 16 -26.86 -3.07 14.93
N THR A 17 -28.10 -2.57 14.86
CA THR A 17 -28.57 -1.36 15.55
C THR A 17 -28.82 -1.52 17.06
N GLY A 18 -28.70 -2.75 17.60
CA GLY A 18 -28.94 -3.07 19.01
C GLY A 18 -27.68 -3.54 19.73
N TRP A 19 -27.63 -3.33 21.04
CA TRP A 19 -26.60 -3.92 21.91
C TRP A 19 -26.80 -5.43 22.00
N ALA A 20 -25.70 -6.18 21.91
CA ALA A 20 -25.74 -7.60 22.15
C ALA A 20 -25.99 -7.85 23.65
N SER A 21 -26.56 -9.03 23.98
CA SER A 21 -26.56 -9.46 25.38
C SER A 21 -25.12 -9.69 25.84
N ALA A 22 -24.82 -9.54 27.13
CA ALA A 22 -23.48 -9.78 27.66
C ALA A 22 -22.90 -11.16 27.28
N ALA A 23 -23.76 -12.19 27.21
CA ALA A 23 -23.37 -13.53 26.74
C ALA A 23 -22.98 -13.53 25.25
N ALA A 24 -23.80 -12.92 24.39
CA ALA A 24 -23.51 -12.79 22.97
C ALA A 24 -22.25 -11.94 22.71
N THR A 25 -22.01 -10.91 23.51
CA THR A 25 -20.78 -10.11 23.49
C THR A 25 -19.56 -10.94 23.84
N ALA A 26 -19.64 -11.73 24.91
CA ALA A 26 -18.55 -12.62 25.32
C ALA A 26 -18.26 -13.68 24.24
N ASP A 27 -19.30 -14.29 23.67
CA ASP A 27 -19.18 -15.27 22.57
C ASP A 27 -18.56 -14.64 21.32
N GLY A 28 -19.02 -13.44 20.95
CA GLY A 28 -18.47 -12.68 19.83
C GLY A 28 -17.01 -12.30 20.03
N ALA A 29 -16.64 -11.81 21.22
CA ALA A 29 -15.26 -11.49 21.57
C ALA A 29 -14.37 -12.75 21.53
N ALA A 30 -14.82 -13.87 22.10
CA ALA A 30 -14.10 -15.14 22.04
C ALA A 30 -13.93 -15.63 20.59
N ARG A 31 -14.94 -15.42 19.73
CA ARG A 31 -14.86 -15.73 18.30
C ARG A 31 -13.85 -14.83 17.57
N ILE A 32 -13.78 -13.53 17.86
CA ILE A 32 -12.73 -12.64 17.33
C ILE A 32 -11.35 -13.18 17.67
N VAL A 33 -11.11 -13.58 18.93
CA VAL A 33 -9.84 -14.17 19.36
C VAL A 33 -9.53 -15.44 18.58
N ALA A 34 -10.48 -16.38 18.53
CA ALA A 34 -10.31 -17.66 17.83
C ALA A 34 -10.03 -17.48 16.34
N ASN A 35 -10.80 -16.63 15.65
CA ASN A 35 -10.62 -16.33 14.23
C ASN A 35 -9.26 -15.66 13.98
N THR A 36 -8.85 -14.72 14.83
CA THR A 36 -7.54 -14.06 14.71
C THR A 36 -6.39 -15.05 14.88
N VAL A 37 -6.45 -15.94 15.88
CA VAL A 37 -5.44 -16.99 16.06
C VAL A 37 -5.41 -17.93 14.86
N ALA A 38 -6.57 -18.35 14.34
CA ALA A 38 -6.64 -19.22 13.16
C ALA A 38 -6.08 -18.54 11.90
N VAL A 39 -6.34 -17.23 11.72
CA VAL A 39 -5.76 -16.45 10.63
C VAL A 39 -4.25 -16.41 10.74
N LEU A 40 -3.69 -16.12 11.91
CA LEU A 40 -2.24 -15.92 12.08
C LEU A 40 -1.46 -17.25 12.13
N ALA A 41 -1.90 -18.20 12.96
CA ALA A 41 -1.18 -19.42 13.28
C ALA A 41 -1.67 -20.66 12.51
N GLY A 42 -2.80 -20.55 11.81
CA GLY A 42 -3.50 -21.69 11.21
C GLY A 42 -4.29 -22.51 12.23
N THR A 43 -4.93 -23.57 11.75
CA THR A 43 -5.55 -24.61 12.59
C THR A 43 -4.77 -25.92 12.46
N GLU A 44 -5.10 -26.92 13.29
CA GLU A 44 -4.54 -28.26 13.15
C GLU A 44 -4.81 -28.83 11.74
N GLU A 45 -6.01 -28.62 11.19
CA GLU A 45 -6.37 -29.09 9.86
C GLU A 45 -5.55 -28.41 8.77
N SER A 46 -5.42 -27.08 8.79
CA SER A 46 -4.62 -26.37 7.78
C SER A 46 -3.13 -26.70 7.88
N ASN A 47 -2.63 -26.88 9.10
CA ASN A 47 -1.22 -27.15 9.36
C ASN A 47 -0.86 -28.63 9.20
N SER A 48 -1.84 -29.52 9.06
CA SER A 48 -1.61 -30.91 8.67
C SER A 48 -1.40 -31.07 7.16
N ARG A 49 -1.71 -30.04 6.36
CA ARG A 49 -1.47 -30.02 4.91
C ARG A 49 0.03 -29.85 4.61
N THR A 50 0.49 -30.50 3.53
CA THR A 50 1.89 -30.41 3.08
C THR A 50 2.26 -29.01 2.58
N GLU A 51 1.28 -28.30 2.03
CA GLU A 51 1.41 -26.99 1.39
C GLU A 51 1.76 -25.90 2.40
N THR A 52 1.43 -26.10 3.69
CA THR A 52 1.79 -25.16 4.77
C THR A 52 3.17 -25.45 5.37
N ALA A 53 3.89 -26.50 4.94
CA ALA A 53 5.16 -26.89 5.55
C ALA A 53 6.23 -25.79 5.50
N ALA A 54 6.37 -25.09 4.37
CA ALA A 54 7.32 -23.98 4.22
C ALA A 54 6.95 -22.80 5.14
N LYS A 55 5.66 -22.46 5.25
CA LYS A 55 5.16 -21.40 6.16
C LYS A 55 5.47 -21.75 7.62
N ARG A 56 5.20 -22.97 8.04
CA ARG A 56 5.50 -23.45 9.41
C ARG A 56 6.99 -23.43 9.71
N ALA A 57 7.82 -23.91 8.77
CA ALA A 57 9.27 -23.87 8.90
C ALA A 57 9.81 -22.43 8.99
N ALA A 58 9.23 -21.49 8.24
CA ALA A 58 9.58 -20.08 8.32
C ALA A 58 9.22 -19.48 9.69
N ILE A 59 8.01 -19.74 10.21
CA ILE A 59 7.59 -19.31 11.56
C ILE A 59 8.53 -19.86 12.62
N GLU A 60 8.82 -21.17 12.58
CA GLU A 60 9.74 -21.81 13.53
C GLU A 60 11.15 -21.21 13.46
N LYS A 61 11.70 -21.05 12.25
CA LYS A 61 13.03 -20.45 12.05
C LYS A 61 13.10 -19.05 12.63
N THR A 62 12.13 -18.19 12.32
CA THR A 62 12.07 -16.82 12.82
C THR A 62 11.98 -16.78 14.34
N ALA A 63 11.11 -17.58 14.95
CA ALA A 63 11.00 -17.65 16.40
C ALA A 63 12.29 -18.12 17.07
N ARG A 64 12.99 -19.11 16.51
CA ARG A 64 14.29 -19.58 17.02
C ARG A 64 15.37 -18.51 16.91
N THR A 65 15.43 -17.78 15.79
CA THR A 65 16.35 -16.65 15.62
C THR A 65 16.07 -15.56 16.67
N ASN A 66 14.81 -15.22 16.89
CA ASN A 66 14.43 -14.19 17.86
C ASN A 66 14.66 -14.64 19.30
N LEU A 67 14.39 -15.90 19.64
CA LEU A 67 14.70 -16.47 20.97
C LEU A 67 16.21 -16.46 21.25
N ALA A 68 17.03 -16.84 20.27
CA ALA A 68 18.48 -16.78 20.41
C ALA A 68 18.97 -15.33 20.63
N ALA A 69 18.37 -14.35 19.93
CA ALA A 69 18.68 -12.94 20.15
C ALA A 69 18.20 -12.44 21.52
N LEU A 70 17.08 -12.96 22.04
CA LEU A 70 16.60 -12.66 23.40
C LEU A 70 17.53 -13.25 24.46
N ASP A 71 18.03 -14.47 24.25
CA ASP A 71 18.99 -15.14 25.15
C ASP A 71 20.37 -14.45 25.17
N ALA A 72 20.77 -13.88 24.03
CA ALA A 72 22.07 -13.23 23.87
C ALA A 72 22.08 -11.75 24.28
N ALA A 73 20.92 -11.16 24.61
CA ALA A 73 20.83 -9.77 25.00
C ALA A 73 21.55 -9.52 26.34
N THR A 74 22.25 -8.40 26.46
CA THR A 74 22.97 -8.05 27.70
C THR A 74 22.06 -7.44 28.77
N GLY A 75 20.88 -6.95 28.38
CA GLY A 75 19.92 -6.24 29.24
C GLY A 75 20.22 -4.75 29.41
N ASP A 76 21.39 -4.27 29.00
CA ASP A 76 21.79 -2.86 29.07
C ASP A 76 21.29 -2.09 27.83
N GLY A 77 20.03 -1.66 27.85
CA GLY A 77 19.45 -0.84 26.79
C GLY A 77 18.98 -1.61 25.54
N GLU A 78 18.93 -2.93 25.61
CA GLU A 78 18.39 -3.82 24.56
C GLU A 78 17.60 -4.99 25.18
N LEU A 79 16.50 -5.40 24.52
CA LEU A 79 15.79 -6.64 24.85
C LEU A 79 16.26 -7.81 23.97
N PHE A 80 16.67 -7.52 22.75
CA PHE A 80 17.23 -8.50 21.82
C PHE A 80 18.60 -8.03 21.38
N ALA A 81 19.58 -8.94 21.39
CA ALA A 81 20.95 -8.64 21.00
C ALA A 81 21.03 -7.87 19.67
N GLY A 82 21.70 -6.72 19.70
CA GLY A 82 21.92 -5.86 18.54
C GLY A 82 20.75 -4.93 18.21
N VAL A 83 19.71 -4.85 19.05
CA VAL A 83 18.56 -3.94 18.88
C VAL A 83 18.55 -2.94 20.03
N LEU A 84 19.33 -1.87 19.88
CA LEU A 84 19.44 -0.80 20.88
C LEU A 84 18.16 0.04 20.95
N LEU A 85 17.68 0.29 22.16
CA LEU A 85 16.45 1.01 22.45
C LEU A 85 16.71 2.41 23.03
N GLY A 86 15.66 3.25 23.01
CA GLY A 86 15.66 4.57 23.64
C GLY A 86 15.66 5.76 22.68
N SER A 87 16.29 5.62 21.50
CA SER A 87 16.35 6.68 20.48
C SER A 87 15.85 6.28 19.10
N SER A 88 15.71 4.97 18.84
CA SER A 88 15.22 4.45 17.55
C SER A 88 13.85 3.80 17.73
N ASP A 89 12.84 4.47 17.18
CA ASP A 89 11.45 4.04 17.14
C ASP A 89 11.28 2.76 16.32
N ALA A 90 12.03 2.64 15.21
CA ALA A 90 12.11 1.43 14.41
C ALA A 90 12.63 0.23 15.22
N ASN A 91 13.66 0.42 16.07
CA ASN A 91 14.18 -0.64 16.93
C ASN A 91 13.19 -1.02 18.04
N LEU A 92 12.49 -0.03 18.62
CA LEU A 92 11.44 -0.30 19.59
C LEU A 92 10.31 -1.14 18.96
N ASN A 93 9.82 -0.73 17.79
CA ASN A 93 8.81 -1.48 17.04
C ASN A 93 9.30 -2.90 16.69
N THR A 94 10.55 -3.04 16.25
CA THR A 94 11.17 -4.33 15.95
C THR A 94 11.18 -5.26 17.16
N SER A 95 11.41 -4.73 18.37
CA SER A 95 11.41 -5.53 19.60
C SER A 95 10.02 -6.11 19.90
N TYR A 96 8.96 -5.31 19.70
CA TYR A 96 7.58 -5.81 19.80
C TYR A 96 7.24 -6.82 18.69
N GLN A 97 7.70 -6.59 17.46
CA GLN A 97 7.55 -7.55 16.37
C GLN A 97 8.18 -8.90 16.70
N ARG A 98 9.41 -8.92 17.24
CA ARG A 98 10.10 -10.16 17.59
C ARG A 98 9.37 -10.95 18.68
N LEU A 99 8.82 -10.27 19.69
CA LEU A 99 7.98 -10.89 20.71
C LEU A 99 6.70 -11.50 20.11
N TYR A 100 6.04 -10.79 19.20
CA TYR A 100 4.91 -11.32 18.45
C TYR A 100 5.27 -12.58 17.65
N GLU A 101 6.40 -12.58 16.94
CA GLU A 101 6.85 -13.71 16.12
C GLU A 101 7.20 -14.94 16.98
N ILE A 102 7.73 -14.74 18.19
CA ILE A 102 7.93 -15.82 19.17
C ILE A 102 6.58 -16.37 19.65
N ALA A 103 5.65 -15.50 20.06
CA ALA A 103 4.31 -15.93 20.51
C ALA A 103 3.55 -16.70 19.42
N LEU A 104 3.67 -16.27 18.17
CA LEU A 104 3.05 -16.91 17.01
C LEU A 104 3.47 -18.38 16.88
N ALA A 105 4.77 -18.67 17.03
CA ALA A 105 5.26 -20.05 17.00
C ALA A 105 4.62 -20.92 18.09
N THR A 106 4.41 -20.38 19.30
CA THR A 106 3.76 -21.15 20.38
C THR A 106 2.32 -21.57 20.08
N ARG A 107 1.68 -20.94 19.08
CA ARG A 107 0.31 -21.25 18.65
C ARG A 107 0.24 -21.96 17.30
N THR A 108 1.35 -22.16 16.62
CA THR A 108 1.39 -22.76 15.27
C THR A 108 1.48 -24.28 15.38
N TYR A 109 0.38 -24.99 15.15
CA TYR A 109 0.38 -26.46 15.16
C TYR A 109 1.37 -27.04 14.14
N GLY A 110 2.01 -28.16 14.46
CA GLY A 110 2.86 -28.90 13.52
C GLY A 110 4.29 -28.36 13.34
N ILE A 111 4.75 -27.50 14.27
CA ILE A 111 6.16 -27.20 14.49
C ILE A 111 6.69 -27.98 15.71
N SER A 112 7.98 -27.85 16.01
CA SER A 112 8.61 -28.57 17.13
C SER A 112 7.92 -28.33 18.49
N PHE A 113 7.76 -29.40 19.28
CA PHE A 113 7.01 -29.41 20.54
C PHE A 113 7.66 -28.61 21.68
N ASP A 114 8.94 -28.25 21.56
CA ASP A 114 9.61 -27.33 22.48
C ASP A 114 9.12 -25.89 22.33
N LEU A 115 8.51 -25.56 21.19
CA LEU A 115 7.89 -24.27 20.90
C LEU A 115 6.37 -24.34 20.96
N TYR A 116 5.74 -25.27 20.23
CA TYR A 116 4.28 -25.37 20.17
C TYR A 116 3.69 -25.69 21.54
N GLY A 117 2.80 -24.82 22.04
CA GLY A 117 2.19 -24.95 23.36
C GLY A 117 3.14 -24.71 24.55
N SER A 118 4.37 -24.23 24.30
CA SER A 118 5.38 -24.04 25.34
C SER A 118 5.03 -22.87 26.27
N SER A 119 4.54 -23.17 27.46
CA SER A 119 4.22 -22.16 28.49
C SER A 119 5.47 -21.38 28.92
N ALA A 120 6.63 -22.02 29.00
CA ALA A 120 7.88 -21.35 29.33
C ALA A 120 8.27 -20.28 28.30
N VAL A 121 8.05 -20.53 27.01
CA VAL A 121 8.29 -19.54 25.95
C VAL A 121 7.25 -18.41 26.01
N GLN A 122 5.99 -18.74 26.28
CA GLN A 122 4.92 -17.75 26.45
C GLN A 122 5.20 -16.80 27.64
N ASP A 123 5.72 -17.33 28.74
CA ASP A 123 6.06 -16.54 29.92
C ASP A 123 7.19 -15.55 29.63
N ARG A 124 8.24 -16.01 28.94
CA ARG A 124 9.33 -15.14 28.48
C ARG A 124 8.84 -14.00 27.59
N VAL A 125 7.84 -14.26 26.74
CA VAL A 125 7.23 -13.21 25.92
C VAL A 125 6.45 -12.21 26.78
N ALA A 126 5.66 -12.68 27.75
CA ALA A 126 4.93 -11.82 28.67
C ALA A 126 5.87 -10.96 29.54
N GLU A 127 6.99 -11.53 29.99
CA GLU A 127 8.06 -10.83 30.70
C GLU A 127 8.73 -9.78 29.81
N GLY A 128 9.02 -10.11 28.55
CA GLY A 128 9.57 -9.16 27.57
C GLY A 128 8.63 -7.98 27.31
N LEU A 129 7.32 -8.23 27.20
CA LEU A 129 6.32 -7.15 27.14
C LEU A 129 6.33 -6.32 28.42
N ALA A 130 6.27 -6.94 29.61
CA ALA A 130 6.31 -6.18 30.86
C ALA A 130 7.57 -5.29 30.99
N TRP A 131 8.72 -5.79 30.52
CA TRP A 131 9.97 -5.04 30.49
C TRP A 131 9.92 -3.85 29.51
N LEU A 132 9.48 -4.07 28.25
CA LEU A 132 9.34 -2.97 27.29
C LEU A 132 8.36 -1.90 27.77
N HIS A 133 7.27 -2.31 28.42
CA HIS A 133 6.35 -1.37 29.06
C HIS A 133 7.07 -0.56 30.13
N ALA A 134 7.66 -1.21 31.13
CA ALA A 134 8.29 -0.52 32.25
C ALA A 134 9.40 0.46 31.85
N HIS A 135 10.14 0.17 30.78
CA HIS A 135 11.33 0.92 30.41
C HIS A 135 11.16 1.89 29.23
N TYR A 136 10.24 1.64 28.29
CA TYR A 136 10.19 2.39 27.02
C TYR A 136 8.80 2.83 26.57
N TYR A 137 7.72 2.29 27.14
CA TYR A 137 6.35 2.57 26.67
C TYR A 137 5.39 3.02 27.78
N GLY A 138 5.72 2.74 29.04
CA GLY A 138 4.84 2.99 30.18
C GLY A 138 4.80 4.44 30.64
N ASP A 139 5.81 5.25 30.34
CA ASP A 139 5.88 6.67 30.72
C ASP A 139 5.49 7.58 29.55
N GLN A 140 4.19 7.92 29.47
CA GLN A 140 3.67 8.78 28.42
C GLN A 140 4.10 10.24 28.55
N SER A 141 4.63 10.66 29.71
CA SER A 141 5.07 12.06 29.94
C SER A 141 6.29 12.43 29.10
N THR A 142 7.09 11.43 28.71
CA THR A 142 8.25 11.58 27.82
C THR A 142 7.86 11.85 26.36
N GLY A 143 6.61 11.59 26.00
CA GLY A 143 6.16 11.68 24.62
C GLY A 143 6.53 10.45 23.79
N TYR A 144 6.50 10.63 22.46
CA TYR A 144 7.11 9.68 21.53
C TYR A 144 8.26 10.36 20.78
N TYR A 145 9.21 9.56 20.34
CA TYR A 145 10.31 9.98 19.46
C TYR A 145 10.17 9.34 18.08
N GLY A 146 10.71 10.00 17.06
CA GLY A 146 10.63 9.52 15.69
C GLY A 146 9.22 9.63 15.10
N ASN A 147 8.82 8.61 14.36
CA ASN A 147 7.60 8.54 13.58
C ASN A 147 6.39 8.13 14.44
N TRP A 148 5.36 8.98 14.46
CA TRP A 148 4.08 8.75 15.13
C TRP A 148 3.48 7.37 14.81
N PHE A 149 3.66 6.88 13.58
CA PHE A 149 3.11 5.61 13.11
C PHE A 149 3.48 4.43 14.01
N PHE A 150 4.74 4.35 14.47
CA PHE A 150 5.14 3.23 15.33
C PHE A 150 4.44 3.26 16.68
N TRP A 151 4.19 4.44 17.23
CA TRP A 151 3.60 4.61 18.55
C TRP A 151 2.09 4.40 18.57
N GLU A 152 1.41 4.87 17.53
CA GLU A 152 -0.05 4.82 17.44
C GLU A 152 -0.56 3.55 16.75
N ILE A 153 0.25 2.95 15.88
CA ILE A 153 -0.16 1.82 15.03
C ILE A 153 0.75 0.60 15.23
N GLY A 154 2.04 0.72 14.92
CA GLY A 154 2.97 -0.41 14.83
C GLY A 154 3.06 -1.21 16.12
N ILE A 155 3.41 -0.56 17.22
CA ILE A 155 3.53 -1.18 18.56
C ILE A 155 2.17 -1.76 18.98
N SER A 156 1.10 -0.99 18.82
CA SER A 156 -0.26 -1.43 19.18
C SER A 156 -0.68 -2.70 18.45
N GLN A 157 -0.32 -2.80 17.16
CA GLN A 157 -0.58 -3.96 16.33
C GLN A 157 0.16 -5.20 16.84
N HIS A 158 1.44 -5.08 17.16
CA HIS A 158 2.25 -6.19 17.66
C HIS A 158 1.82 -6.62 19.06
N VAL A 159 1.57 -5.68 19.98
CA VAL A 159 1.12 -5.95 21.35
C VAL A 159 -0.24 -6.66 21.34
N SER A 160 -1.22 -6.13 20.63
CA SER A 160 -2.59 -6.70 20.61
C SER A 160 -2.58 -8.14 20.09
N LYS A 161 -1.83 -8.41 19.01
CA LYS A 161 -1.68 -9.77 18.47
C LYS A 161 -0.93 -10.70 19.44
N THR A 162 0.12 -10.21 20.09
CA THR A 162 0.90 -11.00 21.06
C THR A 162 0.03 -11.41 22.24
N LEU A 163 -0.69 -10.47 22.86
CA LEU A 163 -1.57 -10.75 24.00
C LEU A 163 -2.67 -11.77 23.64
N LEU A 164 -3.24 -11.67 22.43
CA LEU A 164 -4.20 -12.67 21.93
C LEU A 164 -3.58 -14.06 21.78
N LEU A 165 -2.37 -14.14 21.23
CA LEU A 165 -1.65 -15.40 21.03
C LEU A 165 -1.26 -16.07 22.36
N LEU A 166 -0.94 -15.28 23.39
CA LEU A 166 -0.68 -15.78 24.74
C LEU A 166 -1.92 -16.39 25.41
N GLY A 167 -3.14 -15.98 24.99
CA GLY A 167 -4.39 -16.51 25.54
C GLY A 167 -4.48 -16.35 27.06
N GLU A 168 -4.84 -17.41 27.77
CA GLU A 168 -4.94 -17.40 29.25
C GLU A 168 -3.61 -17.11 29.97
N ARG A 169 -2.46 -17.21 29.28
CA ARG A 169 -1.16 -16.83 29.84
C ARG A 169 -0.90 -15.33 29.82
N ALA A 170 -1.66 -14.54 29.06
CA ALA A 170 -1.56 -13.08 29.13
C ALA A 170 -2.16 -12.59 30.47
N PRO A 171 -1.36 -12.00 31.38
CA PRO A 171 -1.91 -11.52 32.65
C PRO A 171 -2.92 -10.41 32.41
N ALA A 172 -4.10 -10.48 33.03
CA ALA A 172 -5.15 -9.47 32.88
C ALA A 172 -4.64 -8.05 33.21
N ALA A 173 -3.76 -7.91 34.22
CA ALA A 173 -3.13 -6.64 34.56
C ALA A 173 -2.20 -6.11 33.46
N LEU A 174 -1.51 -7.00 32.73
CA LEU A 174 -0.67 -6.62 31.61
C LEU A 174 -1.52 -6.14 30.43
N ILE A 175 -2.62 -6.84 30.13
CA ILE A 175 -3.59 -6.45 29.10
C ILE A 175 -4.13 -5.03 29.40
N THR A 176 -4.68 -4.82 30.60
CA THR A 176 -5.25 -3.52 30.99
C THR A 176 -4.20 -2.40 30.94
N THR A 177 -3.00 -2.66 31.44
CA THR A 177 -1.89 -1.69 31.44
C THR A 177 -1.49 -1.28 30.03
N TYR A 178 -1.31 -2.26 29.14
CA TYR A 178 -0.96 -1.97 27.75
C TYR A 178 -2.07 -1.23 27.01
N VAL A 179 -3.32 -1.66 27.19
CA VAL A 179 -4.45 -1.01 26.54
C VAL A 179 -4.57 0.45 26.98
N ALA A 180 -4.42 0.74 28.28
CA ALA A 180 -4.41 2.11 28.77
C ALA A 180 -3.28 2.96 28.16
N SER A 181 -2.07 2.41 28.03
CA SER A 181 -0.95 3.10 27.37
C SER A 181 -1.20 3.32 25.88
N MET A 182 -1.76 2.33 25.17
CA MET A 182 -2.11 2.45 23.75
C MET A 182 -3.17 3.55 23.53
N ASP A 183 -4.19 3.61 24.39
CA ASP A 183 -5.20 4.68 24.37
C ASP A 183 -4.52 6.06 24.55
N ALA A 184 -3.59 6.19 25.51
CA ALA A 184 -2.88 7.44 25.78
C ALA A 184 -1.90 7.87 24.67
N TYR A 185 -1.43 6.94 23.83
CA TYR A 185 -0.58 7.26 22.69
C TYR A 185 -1.33 7.61 21.42
N LEU A 186 -2.65 7.36 21.31
CA LEU A 186 -3.49 7.83 20.19
C LEU A 186 -3.70 9.35 20.24
N ARG A 187 -2.62 10.11 20.05
CA ARG A 187 -2.55 11.57 20.22
C ARG A 187 -3.06 12.33 19.01
N ASN A 188 -3.03 11.72 17.84
CA ASN A 188 -3.74 12.22 16.66
C ASN A 188 -5.24 11.89 16.68
N GLY A 189 -5.72 11.27 17.75
CA GLY A 189 -7.12 11.03 18.01
C GLY A 189 -7.75 12.02 18.98
N LYS A 190 -8.94 11.64 19.46
CA LYS A 190 -9.70 12.40 20.45
C LYS A 190 -10.04 11.49 21.61
N ASP A 191 -9.73 11.96 22.82
CA ASP A 191 -10.00 11.25 24.08
C ASP A 191 -9.42 9.81 24.09
N GLY A 192 -8.27 9.60 23.45
CA GLY A 192 -7.59 8.30 23.36
C GLY A 192 -8.24 7.30 22.39
N ASP A 193 -9.02 7.78 21.43
CA ASP A 193 -9.66 6.96 20.40
C ASP A 193 -9.60 7.64 19.02
N VAL A 194 -10.03 6.91 17.99
CA VAL A 194 -10.16 7.39 16.62
C VAL A 194 -11.02 8.66 16.57
N ASP A 195 -10.43 9.68 15.97
CA ASP A 195 -11.08 10.89 15.44
C ASP A 195 -11.11 10.83 13.91
N LEU A 196 -12.30 10.80 13.31
CA LEU A 196 -12.46 10.76 11.84
C LEU A 196 -12.12 12.09 11.16
N ASP A 197 -12.09 13.20 11.90
CA ASP A 197 -11.66 14.51 11.38
C ASP A 197 -10.13 14.66 11.41
N SER A 198 -9.40 13.69 11.96
CA SER A 198 -7.94 13.67 11.96
C SER A 198 -7.40 13.16 10.62
N ARG A 199 -6.53 13.95 9.99
CA ARG A 199 -5.84 13.56 8.76
C ARG A 199 -4.90 12.36 8.91
N PHE A 200 -4.64 11.89 10.12
CA PHE A 200 -3.85 10.69 10.38
C PHE A 200 -4.71 9.42 10.41
N HIS A 201 -6.02 9.57 10.58
CA HIS A 201 -6.99 8.50 10.77
C HIS A 201 -7.87 8.29 9.54
N THR A 202 -7.21 8.11 8.39
CA THR A 202 -7.86 7.92 7.09
C THR A 202 -7.34 6.67 6.39
N GLY A 203 -8.10 6.14 5.43
CA GLY A 203 -7.68 5.06 4.53
C GLY A 203 -7.06 3.86 5.26
N ALA A 204 -5.86 3.46 4.84
CA ALA A 204 -5.15 2.32 5.41
C ALA A 204 -4.81 2.50 6.91
N ASN A 205 -4.45 3.71 7.35
CA ASN A 205 -4.13 3.98 8.74
C ASN A 205 -5.36 3.79 9.64
N LEU A 206 -6.52 4.29 9.20
CA LEU A 206 -7.79 4.08 9.90
C LEU A 206 -8.08 2.60 10.07
N ALA A 207 -7.92 1.80 9.02
CA ALA A 207 -8.14 0.36 9.07
C ALA A 207 -7.18 -0.35 10.03
N ASP A 208 -5.90 0.05 10.08
CA ASP A 208 -4.94 -0.52 11.03
C ASP A 208 -5.29 -0.16 12.49
N ILE A 209 -5.56 1.11 12.78
CA ILE A 209 -5.92 1.58 14.12
C ILE A 209 -7.17 0.86 14.61
N THR A 210 -8.24 0.88 13.81
CA THR A 210 -9.52 0.28 14.19
C THR A 210 -9.43 -1.23 14.35
N THR A 211 -8.61 -1.92 13.55
CA THR A 211 -8.32 -3.35 13.77
C THR A 211 -7.67 -3.56 15.13
N ASN A 212 -6.70 -2.74 15.52
CA ASN A 212 -6.11 -2.81 16.86
C ASN A 212 -7.17 -2.59 17.95
N ARG A 213 -8.05 -1.59 17.79
CA ARG A 213 -9.16 -1.32 18.72
C ARG A 213 -10.11 -2.51 18.87
N ILE A 214 -10.48 -3.18 17.76
CA ILE A 214 -11.33 -4.38 17.78
C ILE A 214 -10.67 -5.50 18.58
N LEU A 215 -9.39 -5.76 18.34
CA LEU A 215 -8.63 -6.79 19.05
C LEU A 215 -8.46 -6.47 20.54
N GLN A 216 -8.21 -5.21 20.89
CA GLN A 216 -8.16 -4.73 22.28
C GLN A 216 -9.51 -4.88 22.98
N GLY A 217 -10.60 -4.56 22.28
CA GLY A 217 -11.96 -4.75 22.79
C GLY A 217 -12.26 -6.21 23.05
N ALA A 218 -11.83 -7.12 22.17
CA ALA A 218 -11.96 -8.56 22.40
C ALA A 218 -11.16 -9.04 23.62
N LEU A 219 -9.93 -8.55 23.81
CA LEU A 219 -9.10 -8.86 24.98
C LEU A 219 -9.72 -8.38 26.30
N LEU A 220 -10.46 -7.27 26.28
CA LEU A 220 -11.11 -6.68 27.45
C LEU A 220 -12.58 -7.09 27.62
N ALA A 221 -13.14 -7.85 26.66
CA ALA A 221 -14.59 -8.06 26.51
C ALA A 221 -15.40 -6.74 26.50
N ASP A 222 -14.86 -5.71 25.85
CA ASP A 222 -15.42 -4.35 25.74
C ASP A 222 -16.17 -4.18 24.42
N GLU A 223 -17.50 -4.39 24.45
CA GLU A 223 -18.38 -4.23 23.29
C GLU A 223 -18.40 -2.80 22.74
N ALA A 224 -18.31 -1.79 23.62
CA ALA A 224 -18.40 -0.40 23.21
C ALA A 224 -17.20 -0.03 22.35
N ARG A 225 -16.00 -0.46 22.75
CA ARG A 225 -14.77 -0.33 21.96
C ARG A 225 -14.85 -1.05 20.62
N ILE A 226 -15.33 -2.31 20.62
CA ILE A 226 -15.51 -3.08 19.37
C ILE A 226 -16.47 -2.34 18.43
N ARG A 227 -17.65 -1.93 18.91
CA ARG A 227 -18.67 -1.28 18.08
C ARG A 227 -18.20 0.07 17.54
N LYS A 228 -17.56 0.90 18.37
CA LYS A 228 -17.02 2.19 17.91
C LYS A 228 -15.97 1.95 16.81
N ALA A 229 -15.01 1.07 17.07
CA ALA A 229 -13.96 0.75 16.11
C ALA A 229 -14.50 0.21 14.78
N LEU A 230 -15.53 -0.64 14.82
CA LEU A 230 -16.21 -1.12 13.62
C LEU A 230 -16.90 0.02 12.87
N THR A 231 -17.65 0.87 13.59
CA THR A 231 -18.35 2.01 12.98
C THR A 231 -17.37 2.93 12.24
N ASP A 232 -16.23 3.23 12.88
CA ASP A 232 -15.18 4.05 12.30
C ASP A 232 -14.48 3.33 11.12
N GLN A 233 -14.12 2.05 11.29
CA GLN A 233 -13.44 1.26 10.25
C GLN A 233 -14.27 1.17 8.99
N LEU A 234 -15.57 0.96 9.13
CA LEU A 234 -16.46 0.72 8.00
C LEU A 234 -16.53 1.93 7.06
N THR A 235 -16.20 3.14 7.51
CA THR A 235 -16.11 4.33 6.65
C THR A 235 -15.13 4.15 5.48
N VAL A 236 -14.10 3.31 5.61
CA VAL A 236 -13.14 3.02 4.51
C VAL A 236 -13.77 2.24 3.35
N PHE A 237 -14.95 1.64 3.55
CA PHE A 237 -15.71 0.97 2.49
C PHE A 237 -16.58 1.94 1.69
N ALA A 238 -16.80 3.16 2.18
CA ALA A 238 -17.56 4.16 1.46
C ALA A 238 -16.79 4.57 0.20
N THR A 239 -17.49 4.66 -0.94
CA THR A 239 -16.89 5.21 -2.16
C THR A 239 -16.68 6.71 -1.98
N ILE A 240 -15.47 7.20 -2.26
CA ILE A 240 -15.16 8.63 -2.15
C ILE A 240 -15.90 9.39 -3.27
N ASP A 241 -16.71 10.37 -2.86
CA ASP A 241 -17.29 11.38 -3.74
C ASP A 241 -16.43 12.65 -3.67
N PRO A 242 -15.65 12.99 -4.71
CA PRO A 242 -14.81 14.18 -4.72
C PRO A 242 -15.60 15.50 -4.61
N TYR A 243 -16.92 15.46 -4.78
CA TYR A 243 -17.80 16.63 -4.69
C TYR A 243 -18.56 16.72 -3.36
N ALA A 244 -18.46 15.70 -2.51
CA ALA A 244 -19.16 15.62 -1.22
C ALA A 244 -18.33 14.82 -0.20
N LEU A 245 -17.11 15.30 0.09
CA LEU A 245 -16.19 14.63 1.01
C LEU A 245 -16.78 14.58 2.43
N ALA A 246 -16.81 13.39 3.02
CA ALA A 246 -17.06 13.21 4.45
C ALA A 246 -15.75 13.45 5.21
N HIS A 247 -15.80 14.25 6.29
CA HIS A 247 -14.63 14.58 7.12
C HIS A 247 -13.44 15.18 6.34
N GLY A 248 -13.68 15.74 5.14
CA GLY A 248 -12.63 16.22 4.25
C GLY A 248 -11.70 15.12 3.70
N VAL A 249 -12.06 13.84 3.85
CA VAL A 249 -11.21 12.70 3.48
C VAL A 249 -11.28 12.42 1.98
N THR A 250 -10.14 12.48 1.32
CA THR A 250 -9.95 12.06 -0.08
C THR A 250 -9.32 10.68 -0.21
N ASP A 251 -8.76 10.15 0.88
CA ASP A 251 -8.12 8.84 0.92
C ASP A 251 -9.15 7.71 0.81
N GLY A 252 -8.99 6.82 -0.18
CA GLY A 252 -9.92 5.71 -0.40
C GLY A 252 -10.15 5.39 -1.87
N TYR A 253 -11.14 4.52 -2.10
CA TYR A 253 -11.54 4.08 -3.44
C TYR A 253 -12.59 5.01 -4.05
N TYR A 254 -12.38 5.39 -5.30
CA TYR A 254 -13.28 6.22 -6.09
C TYR A 254 -14.08 5.37 -7.08
N ALA A 255 -15.21 5.90 -7.56
CA ALA A 255 -16.14 5.20 -8.43
C ALA A 255 -15.56 4.70 -9.78
N ASP A 256 -14.45 5.28 -10.25
CA ASP A 256 -13.74 4.87 -11.47
C ASP A 256 -12.67 3.80 -11.23
N GLY A 257 -12.53 3.30 -10.00
CA GLY A 257 -11.52 2.32 -9.59
C GLY A 257 -10.20 2.94 -9.11
N SER A 258 -10.08 4.27 -9.12
CA SER A 258 -8.92 4.96 -8.57
C SER A 258 -8.81 4.73 -7.06
N PHE A 259 -7.59 4.70 -6.54
CA PHE A 259 -7.32 4.71 -5.11
C PHE A 259 -6.31 5.80 -4.77
N LEU A 260 -6.66 6.66 -3.82
CA LEU A 260 -5.78 7.69 -3.27
C LEU A 260 -5.39 7.37 -1.83
N GLN A 261 -4.18 7.75 -1.48
CA GLN A 261 -3.73 7.90 -0.10
C GLN A 261 -2.87 9.17 -0.02
N HIS A 262 -2.67 9.69 1.19
CA HIS A 262 -1.91 10.92 1.44
C HIS A 262 -2.52 12.09 0.67
N ALA A 263 -3.84 12.18 0.74
CA ALA A 263 -4.73 13.15 0.13
C ALA A 263 -4.78 13.16 -1.41
N SER A 264 -3.65 13.03 -2.10
CA SER A 264 -3.53 13.33 -3.54
C SER A 264 -2.58 12.40 -4.31
N VAL A 265 -2.10 11.31 -3.69
CA VAL A 265 -1.16 10.38 -4.33
C VAL A 265 -1.89 9.14 -4.85
N ALA A 266 -1.70 8.83 -6.13
CA ALA A 266 -2.19 7.58 -6.74
C ALA A 266 -1.46 6.37 -6.14
N TYR A 267 -2.18 5.51 -5.40
CA TYR A 267 -1.53 4.58 -4.46
C TYR A 267 -2.08 3.15 -4.44
N THR A 268 -2.81 2.73 -5.47
CA THR A 268 -3.42 1.38 -5.52
C THR A 268 -2.41 0.27 -5.23
N GLY A 269 -1.22 0.36 -5.82
CA GLY A 269 -0.16 -0.66 -5.73
C GLY A 269 0.59 -0.72 -4.40
N ALA A 270 0.30 0.17 -3.44
CA ALA A 270 0.95 0.12 -2.13
C ALA A 270 -0.02 0.36 -0.95
N TYR A 271 -0.47 1.57 -0.63
CA TYR A 271 -1.48 1.73 0.43
C TYR A 271 -2.82 1.06 0.07
N GLY A 272 -3.20 1.05 -1.21
CA GLY A 272 -4.42 0.38 -1.67
C GLY A 272 -4.39 -1.12 -1.38
N LYS A 273 -3.32 -1.83 -1.76
CA LYS A 273 -3.15 -3.26 -1.44
C LYS A 273 -3.11 -3.52 0.08
N GLY A 274 -2.55 -2.59 0.85
CA GLY A 274 -2.54 -2.64 2.31
C GLY A 274 -3.96 -2.59 2.87
N LEU A 275 -4.75 -1.61 2.44
CA LEU A 275 -6.15 -1.49 2.83
C LEU A 275 -6.96 -2.72 2.40
N LEU A 276 -6.80 -3.20 1.16
CA LEU A 276 -7.46 -4.42 0.67
C LEU A 276 -7.17 -5.62 1.58
N SER A 277 -5.90 -5.85 1.90
CA SER A 277 -5.49 -6.94 2.81
C SER A 277 -6.14 -6.78 4.18
N ARG A 278 -6.15 -5.57 4.75
CA ARG A 278 -6.74 -5.31 6.07
C ARG A 278 -8.23 -5.50 6.11
N VAL A 279 -8.98 -4.97 5.15
CA VAL A 279 -10.45 -5.14 5.17
C VAL A 279 -10.82 -6.61 5.01
N VAL A 280 -10.14 -7.38 4.16
CA VAL A 280 -10.42 -8.82 3.99
C VAL A 280 -10.05 -9.60 5.25
N GLN A 281 -8.94 -9.25 5.92
CA GLN A 281 -8.59 -9.82 7.22
C GLN A 281 -9.65 -9.50 8.28
N THR A 282 -10.13 -8.26 8.34
CA THR A 282 -11.23 -7.86 9.23
C THR A 282 -12.49 -8.69 8.97
N LEU A 283 -12.90 -8.88 7.73
CA LEU A 283 -14.05 -9.72 7.39
C LEU A 283 -13.88 -11.16 7.90
N LYS A 284 -12.68 -11.73 7.78
CA LYS A 284 -12.37 -13.08 8.33
C LYS A 284 -12.36 -13.11 9.86
N ILE A 285 -11.81 -12.08 10.50
CA ILE A 285 -11.76 -11.98 11.97
C ILE A 285 -13.17 -11.86 12.55
N LEU A 286 -14.05 -11.13 11.88
CA LEU A 286 -15.42 -10.88 12.33
C LEU A 286 -16.42 -11.96 11.91
N ASP A 287 -16.00 -12.93 11.10
CA ASP A 287 -16.89 -13.98 10.61
C ASP A 287 -17.56 -14.76 11.76
N GLY A 288 -18.88 -14.88 11.68
CA GLY A 288 -19.69 -15.55 12.70
C GLY A 288 -19.71 -14.90 14.10
N THR A 289 -19.18 -13.67 14.26
CA THR A 289 -19.18 -12.97 15.56
C THR A 289 -20.53 -12.31 15.89
N GLY A 290 -21.34 -12.02 14.88
CA GLY A 290 -22.58 -11.25 15.01
C GLY A 290 -22.39 -9.74 15.14
N PHE A 291 -21.15 -9.22 15.14
CA PHE A 291 -20.89 -7.78 15.24
C PHE A 291 -21.01 -7.03 13.90
N VAL A 292 -20.93 -7.73 12.77
CA VAL A 292 -21.04 -7.16 11.43
C VAL A 292 -21.80 -8.10 10.49
N ASN A 293 -22.61 -7.54 9.59
CA ASN A 293 -23.15 -8.24 8.44
C ASN A 293 -22.18 -8.11 7.25
N ALA A 294 -21.18 -8.99 7.20
CA ALA A 294 -20.12 -8.98 6.18
C ALA A 294 -20.66 -9.08 4.74
N GLY A 295 -21.83 -9.68 4.54
CA GLY A 295 -22.48 -9.83 3.23
C GLY A 295 -22.72 -8.51 2.50
N GLU A 296 -22.95 -7.42 3.25
CA GLU A 296 -23.17 -6.08 2.69
C GLU A 296 -21.87 -5.43 2.17
N LEU A 297 -20.70 -5.92 2.62
CA LEU A 297 -19.40 -5.31 2.36
C LEU A 297 -18.62 -6.02 1.25
N ILE A 298 -18.85 -7.32 1.10
CA ILE A 298 -18.15 -8.19 0.14
C ILE A 298 -18.24 -7.68 -1.31
N PRO A 299 -19.42 -7.28 -1.85
CA PRO A 299 -19.53 -6.78 -3.22
C PRO A 299 -18.67 -5.55 -3.50
N THR A 300 -18.51 -4.67 -2.51
CA THR A 300 -17.65 -3.48 -2.61
C THR A 300 -16.19 -3.88 -2.78
N VAL A 301 -15.72 -4.83 -1.97
CA VAL A 301 -14.32 -5.32 -2.04
C VAL A 301 -14.06 -6.09 -3.33
N HIS A 302 -15.02 -6.88 -3.80
CA HIS A 302 -14.96 -7.50 -5.13
C HIS A 302 -14.77 -6.43 -6.22
N GLY A 303 -15.57 -5.35 -6.16
CA GLY A 303 -15.44 -4.22 -7.07
C GLY A 303 -14.02 -3.63 -7.07
N TRP A 304 -13.40 -3.45 -5.90
CA TRP A 304 -12.02 -2.96 -5.80
C TRP A 304 -11.03 -3.88 -6.52
N VAL A 305 -11.17 -5.20 -6.37
CA VAL A 305 -10.32 -6.17 -7.09
C VAL A 305 -10.52 -6.06 -8.60
N ARG A 306 -11.77 -6.12 -9.07
CA ARG A 306 -12.11 -6.14 -10.50
C ARG A 306 -11.73 -4.84 -11.21
N ASP A 307 -12.09 -3.70 -10.63
CA ASP A 307 -12.02 -2.40 -11.29
C ASP A 307 -10.79 -1.59 -10.87
N GLY A 308 -10.26 -1.81 -9.67
CA GLY A 308 -9.08 -1.11 -9.14
C GLY A 308 -7.78 -1.87 -9.37
N PHE A 309 -7.68 -3.14 -8.96
CA PHE A 309 -6.41 -3.89 -9.01
C PHE A 309 -6.16 -4.61 -10.32
N ALA A 310 -7.11 -5.44 -10.77
CA ALA A 310 -6.91 -6.28 -11.96
C ALA A 310 -6.50 -5.50 -13.23
N PRO A 311 -6.94 -4.25 -13.46
CA PRO A 311 -6.48 -3.48 -14.62
C PRO A 311 -5.02 -3.01 -14.49
N LEU A 312 -4.54 -2.84 -13.26
CA LEU A 312 -3.18 -2.39 -12.91
C LEU A 312 -2.17 -3.53 -12.75
N ILE A 313 -2.61 -4.78 -12.95
CA ILE A 313 -1.77 -5.98 -12.89
C ILE A 313 -1.64 -6.56 -14.29
N PHE A 314 -0.41 -6.63 -14.79
CA PHE A 314 -0.08 -7.17 -16.12
C PHE A 314 0.92 -8.31 -15.99
N GLU A 315 0.55 -9.53 -16.40
CA GLU A 315 1.37 -10.74 -16.22
C GLU A 315 1.93 -10.86 -14.79
N GLY A 316 1.10 -10.63 -13.78
CA GLY A 316 1.49 -10.68 -12.36
C GLY A 316 2.30 -9.47 -11.86
N TRP A 317 2.63 -8.49 -12.70
CA TRP A 317 3.35 -7.27 -12.31
C TRP A 317 2.39 -6.13 -11.94
N MET A 318 2.56 -5.54 -10.76
CA MET A 318 1.89 -4.28 -10.38
C MET A 318 2.54 -3.10 -11.10
N MET A 319 1.76 -2.33 -11.86
CA MET A 319 2.27 -1.16 -12.59
C MET A 319 2.91 -0.10 -11.68
N GLU A 320 3.99 0.51 -12.16
CA GLU A 320 4.81 1.44 -11.37
C GLU A 320 4.08 2.73 -10.99
N ALA A 321 3.24 3.22 -11.90
CA ALA A 321 2.57 4.51 -11.80
C ALA A 321 1.63 4.65 -10.59
N VAL A 322 1.33 3.56 -9.86
CA VAL A 322 0.37 3.53 -8.74
C VAL A 322 1.01 3.11 -7.42
N LYS A 323 2.35 3.20 -7.30
CA LYS A 323 3.09 2.77 -6.10
C LYS A 323 3.61 3.94 -5.25
N GLY A 324 3.36 5.19 -5.62
CA GLY A 324 3.90 6.37 -4.93
C GLY A 324 5.42 6.26 -4.76
N ARG A 325 5.94 6.60 -3.57
CA ARG A 325 7.38 6.46 -3.27
C ARG A 325 7.88 5.01 -3.26
N SER A 326 7.00 4.01 -3.21
CA SER A 326 7.40 2.59 -3.12
C SER A 326 8.09 2.08 -4.39
N VAL A 327 8.07 2.83 -5.50
CA VAL A 327 8.88 2.53 -6.70
C VAL A 327 10.38 2.45 -6.41
N SER A 328 10.87 3.09 -5.35
CA SER A 328 12.29 3.04 -4.96
C SER A 328 12.68 1.81 -4.15
N ARG A 329 11.75 0.88 -3.88
CA ARG A 329 12.00 -0.32 -3.07
C ARG A 329 12.34 -1.53 -3.95
N THR A 330 13.28 -2.35 -3.47
CA THR A 330 13.85 -3.48 -4.22
C THR A 330 12.95 -4.71 -4.34
N GLY A 331 11.96 -4.87 -3.44
CA GLY A 331 11.04 -6.02 -3.38
C GLY A 331 9.60 -5.66 -3.74
N THR A 332 9.36 -5.02 -4.88
CA THR A 332 8.02 -4.60 -5.35
C THR A 332 7.69 -5.18 -6.72
N GLY A 333 6.48 -4.92 -7.23
CA GLY A 333 5.98 -5.46 -8.50
C GLY A 333 5.23 -6.78 -8.28
N TYR A 334 5.89 -7.92 -8.50
CA TYR A 334 5.27 -9.24 -8.26
C TYR A 334 4.96 -9.49 -6.77
N ASP A 335 5.81 -9.00 -5.88
CA ASP A 335 5.61 -9.13 -4.43
C ASP A 335 4.37 -8.33 -3.97
N ASP A 336 4.09 -7.19 -4.62
CA ASP A 336 2.85 -6.43 -4.38
C ASP A 336 1.61 -7.23 -4.77
N VAL A 337 1.68 -7.94 -5.89
CA VAL A 337 0.58 -8.79 -6.38
C VAL A 337 0.38 -10.02 -5.49
N THR A 338 1.44 -10.54 -4.86
CA THR A 338 1.29 -11.64 -3.88
C THR A 338 0.36 -11.26 -2.73
N THR A 339 0.44 -10.01 -2.22
CA THR A 339 -0.51 -9.49 -1.21
C THR A 339 -1.94 -9.42 -1.74
N VAL A 340 -2.11 -8.98 -2.99
CA VAL A 340 -3.44 -8.90 -3.63
C VAL A 340 -4.02 -10.31 -3.81
N VAL A 341 -3.22 -11.28 -4.26
CA VAL A 341 -3.66 -12.67 -4.45
C VAL A 341 -4.11 -13.30 -3.13
N GLU A 342 -3.39 -13.09 -2.03
CA GLU A 342 -3.85 -13.57 -0.72
C GLU A 342 -5.25 -13.03 -0.39
N ALA A 343 -5.46 -11.73 -0.56
CA ALA A 343 -6.74 -11.09 -0.32
C ALA A 343 -7.85 -11.63 -1.25
N VAL A 344 -7.55 -11.89 -2.53
CA VAL A 344 -8.50 -12.49 -3.49
C VAL A 344 -8.84 -13.93 -3.12
N VAL A 345 -7.86 -14.74 -2.70
CA VAL A 345 -8.09 -16.11 -2.22
C VAL A 345 -9.05 -16.11 -1.04
N ASP A 346 -8.85 -15.18 -0.11
CA ASP A 346 -9.70 -15.05 1.06
C ASP A 346 -11.08 -14.50 0.73
N LEU A 347 -11.18 -13.49 -0.13
CA LEU A 347 -12.46 -12.96 -0.60
C LEU A 347 -13.28 -14.04 -1.31
N ALA A 348 -12.65 -14.85 -2.16
CA ALA A 348 -13.32 -15.97 -2.84
C ALA A 348 -13.90 -17.02 -1.88
N SER A 349 -13.40 -17.09 -0.64
CA SER A 349 -13.96 -17.97 0.41
C SER A 349 -15.16 -17.38 1.14
N LEU A 350 -15.38 -16.07 1.00
CA LEU A 350 -16.52 -15.34 1.58
C LEU A 350 -17.67 -15.17 0.58
N GLU A 351 -17.43 -15.46 -0.71
CA GLU A 351 -18.41 -15.38 -1.80
C GLU A 351 -18.99 -16.75 -2.19
N THR A 352 -20.04 -16.72 -3.02
CA THR A 352 -20.68 -17.93 -3.57
C THR A 352 -20.98 -17.75 -5.06
N GLY A 353 -21.25 -18.86 -5.76
CA GLY A 353 -21.67 -18.84 -7.17
C GLY A 353 -20.61 -18.30 -8.14
N ASP A 354 -21.06 -17.56 -9.15
CA ASP A 354 -20.24 -17.09 -10.26
C ASP A 354 -19.14 -16.12 -9.81
N ASP A 355 -19.41 -15.28 -8.81
CA ASP A 355 -18.46 -14.30 -8.31
C ASP A 355 -17.25 -14.99 -7.63
N ALA A 356 -17.51 -16.00 -6.79
CA ALA A 356 -16.46 -16.83 -6.22
C ALA A 356 -15.65 -17.57 -7.31
N THR A 357 -16.32 -18.12 -8.33
CA THR A 357 -15.63 -18.78 -9.45
C THR A 357 -14.75 -17.79 -10.24
N ALA A 358 -15.20 -16.55 -10.45
CA ALA A 358 -14.44 -15.52 -11.14
C ALA A 358 -13.16 -15.14 -10.37
N LEU A 359 -13.25 -14.96 -9.05
CA LEU A 359 -12.08 -14.67 -8.21
C LEU A 359 -11.08 -15.84 -8.21
N LYS A 360 -11.55 -17.09 -8.14
CA LYS A 360 -10.69 -18.29 -8.25
C LYS A 360 -10.00 -18.38 -9.61
N ALA A 361 -10.73 -18.11 -10.69
CA ALA A 361 -10.19 -18.08 -12.04
C ALA A 361 -9.11 -17.00 -12.19
N TYR A 362 -9.30 -15.84 -11.55
CA TYR A 362 -8.34 -14.75 -11.54
C TYR A 362 -7.04 -15.10 -10.80
N VAL A 363 -7.12 -15.76 -9.65
CA VAL A 363 -5.95 -16.29 -8.93
C VAL A 363 -5.12 -17.20 -9.85
N LYS A 364 -5.78 -18.11 -10.58
CA LYS A 364 -5.12 -18.98 -11.56
C LYS A 364 -4.52 -18.20 -12.72
N GLN A 365 -5.21 -17.19 -13.23
CA GLN A 365 -4.71 -16.34 -14.32
C GLN A 365 -3.43 -15.61 -13.92
N VAL A 366 -3.41 -14.98 -12.75
CA VAL A 366 -2.22 -14.31 -12.23
C VAL A 366 -1.08 -15.31 -12.07
N ARG A 367 -1.35 -16.49 -11.49
CA ARG A 367 -0.33 -17.55 -11.34
C ARG A 367 0.21 -18.05 -12.68
N ALA A 368 -0.66 -18.22 -13.67
CA ALA A 368 -0.31 -18.77 -14.99
C ALA A 368 0.47 -17.79 -15.86
N THR A 369 0.26 -16.48 -15.68
CA THR A 369 0.89 -15.44 -16.49
C THR A 369 2.10 -14.77 -15.83
N SER A 370 2.22 -14.86 -14.50
CA SER A 370 3.35 -14.29 -13.76
C SER A 370 4.70 -14.89 -14.15
N ARG A 371 5.70 -14.03 -14.34
CA ARG A 371 7.10 -14.45 -14.60
C ARG A 371 7.87 -14.75 -13.32
N ALA A 372 7.46 -14.16 -12.20
CA ALA A 372 7.94 -14.59 -10.89
C ALA A 372 7.00 -15.65 -10.30
N ALA A 373 7.61 -16.63 -9.62
CA ALA A 373 6.84 -17.58 -8.83
C ALA A 373 6.21 -16.85 -7.64
N LEU A 374 4.88 -16.93 -7.54
CA LEU A 374 4.17 -16.48 -6.34
C LEU A 374 4.51 -17.43 -5.19
N ASP A 375 5.09 -16.90 -4.11
CA ASP A 375 5.46 -17.67 -2.92
C ASP A 375 4.38 -17.56 -1.83
N PRO A 376 3.53 -18.59 -1.62
CA PRO A 376 2.52 -18.59 -0.58
C PRO A 376 3.11 -18.62 0.84
N THR A 377 4.42 -18.85 1.01
CA THR A 377 5.10 -18.73 2.32
C THR A 377 5.01 -17.29 2.87
N SER A 378 4.91 -16.31 1.98
CA SER A 378 4.77 -14.89 2.33
C SER A 378 3.36 -14.49 2.75
N PHE A 379 2.34 -15.32 2.48
CA PHE A 379 0.97 -15.05 2.93
C PHE A 379 0.94 -14.91 4.44
N VAL A 380 0.14 -13.97 4.95
CA VAL A 380 -0.08 -13.84 6.39
C VAL A 380 -0.66 -15.14 6.95
N SER A 381 -1.64 -15.75 6.27
CA SER A 381 -2.43 -16.83 6.83
C SER A 381 -2.11 -18.23 6.28
N PRO A 382 -1.82 -19.23 7.14
CA PRO A 382 -1.76 -20.63 6.71
C PRO A 382 -3.06 -21.15 6.11
N LEU A 383 -4.22 -20.59 6.51
CA LEU A 383 -5.51 -20.91 5.90
C LEU A 383 -5.55 -20.51 4.42
N SER A 384 -5.02 -19.33 4.11
CA SER A 384 -4.96 -18.81 2.73
C SER A 384 -3.98 -19.61 1.88
N VAL A 385 -2.91 -20.16 2.46
CA VAL A 385 -1.99 -21.09 1.78
C VAL A 385 -2.73 -22.34 1.30
N VAL A 386 -3.52 -22.98 2.18
CA VAL A 386 -4.28 -24.19 1.84
C VAL A 386 -5.35 -23.87 0.80
N ARG A 387 -6.11 -22.78 0.98
CA ARG A 387 -7.14 -22.36 0.03
C ARG A 387 -6.56 -22.04 -1.35
N TYR A 388 -5.41 -21.39 -1.40
CA TYR A 388 -4.71 -21.13 -2.65
C TYR A 388 -4.32 -22.44 -3.35
N ALA A 389 -3.79 -23.41 -2.62
CA ALA A 389 -3.48 -24.73 -3.18
C ALA A 389 -4.74 -25.44 -3.71
N ASP A 390 -5.83 -25.42 -2.95
CA ASP A 390 -7.12 -26.00 -3.36
C ASP A 390 -7.66 -25.33 -4.63
N ILE A 391 -7.56 -24.00 -4.73
CA ILE A 391 -7.93 -23.25 -5.94
C ILE A 391 -7.11 -23.74 -7.12
N LEU A 392 -5.79 -23.82 -7.00
CA LEU A 392 -4.92 -24.27 -8.10
C LEU A 392 -5.25 -25.71 -8.54
N ALA A 393 -5.59 -26.59 -7.61
CA ALA A 393 -5.92 -27.99 -7.87
C ALA A 393 -7.31 -28.20 -8.49
N ASP A 394 -8.24 -27.25 -8.37
CA ASP A 394 -9.62 -27.39 -8.84
C ASP A 394 -9.72 -27.34 -10.37
N ALA A 395 -9.71 -28.50 -11.03
CA ALA A 395 -9.78 -28.58 -12.50
C ALA A 395 -11.08 -28.03 -13.12
N SER A 396 -12.14 -27.78 -12.33
CA SER A 396 -13.41 -27.25 -12.83
C SER A 396 -13.36 -25.74 -13.13
N VAL A 397 -12.38 -25.03 -12.58
CA VAL A 397 -12.20 -23.58 -12.75
C VAL A 397 -11.00 -23.31 -13.68
N PRO A 398 -11.23 -22.91 -14.95
CA PRO A 398 -10.13 -22.50 -15.83
C PRO A 398 -9.56 -21.14 -15.40
N ALA A 399 -8.29 -20.87 -15.77
CA ALA A 399 -7.70 -19.55 -15.58
C ALA A 399 -8.40 -18.51 -16.48
N ALA A 400 -8.81 -17.38 -15.89
CA ALA A 400 -9.39 -16.26 -16.61
C ALA A 400 -9.13 -14.95 -15.87
N ASP A 401 -8.88 -13.87 -16.62
CA ASP A 401 -8.78 -12.53 -16.04
C ASP A 401 -10.19 -12.00 -15.69
N LEU A 402 -10.29 -11.11 -14.69
CA LEU A 402 -11.53 -10.39 -14.37
C LEU A 402 -11.89 -9.36 -15.44
N ASN A 403 -10.93 -9.01 -16.30
CA ASN A 403 -11.09 -8.02 -17.36
C ASN A 403 -10.82 -8.62 -18.75
N PRO A 404 -11.46 -8.09 -19.81
CA PRO A 404 -11.15 -8.51 -21.18
C PRO A 404 -9.69 -8.20 -21.56
N PRO A 405 -9.09 -8.98 -22.47
CA PRO A 405 -7.68 -8.82 -22.87
C PRO A 405 -7.39 -7.51 -23.60
N ALA A 406 -8.40 -6.90 -24.21
CA ALA A 406 -8.35 -5.56 -24.79
C ALA A 406 -9.23 -4.62 -23.96
N ARG A 407 -8.64 -3.60 -23.34
CA ARG A 407 -9.35 -2.67 -22.45
C ARG A 407 -8.60 -1.35 -22.29
N SER A 408 -9.33 -0.23 -22.32
CA SER A 408 -8.83 1.06 -21.84
C SER A 408 -9.53 1.44 -20.54
N VAL A 409 -8.81 2.02 -19.60
CA VAL A 409 -9.35 2.54 -18.33
C VAL A 409 -8.82 3.94 -18.10
N ALA A 410 -9.72 4.89 -17.90
CA ALA A 410 -9.40 6.25 -17.48
C ALA A 410 -9.71 6.39 -15.98
N PHE A 411 -8.66 6.25 -15.16
CA PHE A 411 -8.69 6.49 -13.72
C PHE A 411 -8.49 7.99 -13.47
N ASN A 412 -9.52 8.78 -13.81
CA ASN A 412 -9.49 10.23 -13.78
C ASN A 412 -9.35 10.77 -12.35
N SER A 413 -9.89 10.07 -11.35
CA SER A 413 -9.75 10.48 -9.96
C SER A 413 -8.33 10.37 -9.42
N MET A 414 -7.45 9.57 -10.03
CA MET A 414 -6.02 9.51 -9.69
C MET A 414 -5.08 9.91 -10.83
N ASP A 415 -5.60 10.56 -11.87
CA ASP A 415 -4.84 11.01 -13.05
C ASP A 415 -3.97 9.89 -13.66
N ARG A 416 -4.54 8.69 -13.79
CA ARG A 416 -3.91 7.56 -14.50
C ARG A 416 -4.75 7.10 -15.69
N THR A 417 -4.08 6.56 -16.69
CA THR A 417 -4.75 5.84 -17.78
C THR A 417 -4.01 4.54 -18.02
N VAL A 418 -4.77 3.45 -18.17
CA VAL A 418 -4.25 2.14 -18.53
C VAL A 418 -4.86 1.72 -19.86
N HIS A 419 -4.03 1.17 -20.73
CA HIS A 419 -4.42 0.61 -22.00
C HIS A 419 -3.83 -0.77 -22.18
N ARG A 420 -4.67 -1.79 -22.30
CA ARG A 420 -4.27 -3.20 -22.46
C ARG A 420 -4.70 -3.69 -23.82
N ARG A 421 -3.80 -4.39 -24.49
CA ARG A 421 -4.03 -5.08 -25.77
C ARG A 421 -3.36 -6.45 -25.73
N PRO A 422 -3.77 -7.39 -26.61
CA PRO A 422 -2.96 -8.58 -26.85
C PRO A 422 -1.51 -8.17 -27.15
N GLY A 423 -0.57 -8.64 -26.34
CA GLY A 423 0.86 -8.36 -26.53
C GLY A 423 1.44 -7.21 -25.72
N TYR A 424 0.65 -6.29 -25.17
CA TYR A 424 1.19 -5.18 -24.36
C TYR A 424 0.19 -4.53 -23.39
N ALA A 425 0.73 -3.83 -22.40
CA ALA A 425 0.01 -2.86 -21.59
C ALA A 425 0.77 -1.53 -21.54
N PHE A 426 0.02 -0.43 -21.55
CA PHE A 426 0.54 0.92 -21.46
C PHE A 426 -0.11 1.65 -20.29
N THR A 427 0.71 2.34 -19.51
CA THR A 427 0.25 3.11 -18.36
C THR A 427 0.79 4.52 -18.43
N LEU A 428 -0.10 5.49 -18.27
CA LEU A 428 0.21 6.92 -18.31
C LEU A 428 -0.02 7.54 -16.93
N ALA A 429 1.01 8.20 -16.41
CA ALA A 429 1.00 8.97 -15.18
C ALA A 429 0.93 10.47 -15.48
N ARG A 430 -0.10 11.13 -14.94
CA ARG A 430 -0.29 12.57 -15.02
C ARG A 430 -0.42 13.17 -13.62
N SER A 431 -0.48 14.49 -13.58
CA SER A 431 -0.72 15.29 -12.38
C SER A 431 -1.63 16.46 -12.69
N SER A 432 -2.23 17.03 -11.66
CA SER A 432 -3.11 18.18 -11.77
C SER A 432 -3.21 18.92 -10.44
N ALA A 433 -4.09 19.92 -10.37
CA ALA A 433 -4.50 20.55 -9.13
C ALA A 433 -5.12 19.57 -8.10
N ARG A 434 -5.50 18.35 -8.54
CA ARG A 434 -6.06 17.30 -7.67
C ARG A 434 -5.00 16.28 -7.25
N ILE A 435 -4.07 15.95 -8.14
CA ILE A 435 -3.17 14.80 -8.01
C ILE A 435 -1.71 15.25 -8.03
N SER A 436 -0.96 14.75 -7.05
CA SER A 436 0.44 15.08 -6.85
C SER A 436 1.29 14.75 -8.06
N LYS A 437 2.30 15.59 -8.31
CA LYS A 437 3.31 15.35 -9.34
C LYS A 437 4.13 14.10 -9.03
N TYR A 438 4.33 13.81 -7.75
CA TYR A 438 5.09 12.68 -7.26
C TYR A 438 4.85 12.47 -5.77
N GLU A 439 5.52 11.47 -5.18
CA GLU A 439 5.73 11.41 -3.73
C GLU A 439 7.22 11.15 -3.41
N TYR A 440 7.79 12.00 -2.55
CA TYR A 440 9.03 11.79 -1.79
C TYR A 440 8.67 11.87 -0.30
N MET A 441 9.06 10.91 0.52
CA MET A 441 8.86 11.01 1.97
C MET A 441 9.77 10.05 2.70
N SER A 442 10.21 10.40 3.91
CA SER A 442 10.99 9.51 4.78
C SER A 442 12.27 8.96 4.13
N GLY A 443 12.91 9.74 3.26
CA GLY A 443 14.12 9.33 2.54
C GLY A 443 13.89 8.36 1.37
N GLU A 444 12.64 8.09 0.99
CA GLU A 444 12.29 7.22 -0.14
C GLU A 444 11.98 8.05 -1.41
N ASN A 445 12.30 7.49 -2.59
CA ASN A 445 12.06 8.09 -3.91
C ASN A 445 12.70 9.49 -4.08
N LEU A 446 14.02 9.57 -3.86
CA LEU A 446 14.79 10.83 -3.77
C LEU A 446 14.71 11.77 -4.99
N MET A 447 14.50 11.22 -6.19
CA MET A 447 14.49 11.98 -7.45
C MET A 447 13.19 11.79 -8.25
N PRO A 448 12.02 12.15 -7.70
CA PRO A 448 10.75 11.71 -8.26
C PRO A 448 10.12 12.76 -9.21
N TRP A 449 10.84 13.85 -9.45
CA TRP A 449 10.36 15.16 -9.90
C TRP A 449 9.41 15.17 -11.09
N PHE A 450 9.55 14.19 -11.99
CA PHE A 450 8.82 14.13 -13.26
C PHE A 450 7.92 12.88 -13.41
N GLN A 451 7.76 12.07 -12.36
CA GLN A 451 7.00 10.81 -12.43
C GLN A 451 5.50 11.02 -12.77
N GLY A 452 4.93 12.17 -12.43
CA GLY A 452 3.57 12.58 -12.81
C GLY A 452 3.49 13.61 -13.95
N ASP A 453 4.61 13.84 -14.66
CA ASP A 453 4.70 14.84 -15.74
C ASP A 453 4.47 14.22 -17.13
N GLY A 454 3.46 13.38 -17.24
CA GLY A 454 3.14 12.64 -18.46
C GLY A 454 4.08 11.45 -18.70
N ALA A 455 4.73 10.96 -17.64
CA ALA A 455 5.55 9.77 -17.71
C ALA A 455 4.69 8.57 -18.11
N HIS A 456 5.18 7.74 -19.02
CA HIS A 456 4.48 6.55 -19.47
C HIS A 456 5.34 5.29 -19.45
N TYR A 457 4.68 4.15 -19.33
CA TYR A 457 5.30 2.83 -19.20
C TYR A 457 4.65 1.89 -20.19
N LEU A 458 5.44 1.25 -21.06
CA LEU A 458 4.97 0.29 -22.06
C LEU A 458 5.53 -1.11 -21.74
N TYR A 459 4.70 -1.90 -21.05
CA TYR A 459 4.95 -3.28 -20.68
C TYR A 459 4.66 -4.20 -21.87
N LEU A 460 5.63 -5.03 -22.28
CA LEU A 460 5.43 -5.98 -23.37
C LEU A 460 5.16 -7.37 -22.78
N ALA A 461 4.20 -8.08 -23.36
CA ALA A 461 3.87 -9.44 -22.95
C ALA A 461 5.07 -10.37 -23.15
N GLY A 462 5.17 -11.41 -22.32
CA GLY A 462 6.29 -12.36 -22.41
C GLY A 462 7.54 -11.95 -21.62
N GLN A 463 7.71 -10.66 -21.30
CA GLN A 463 8.89 -10.18 -20.60
C GLN A 463 8.74 -10.31 -19.08
N ASP A 464 9.86 -10.54 -18.39
CA ASP A 464 9.93 -10.24 -16.96
C ASP A 464 9.96 -8.71 -16.77
N GLN A 465 8.87 -8.18 -16.21
CA GLN A 465 8.67 -6.75 -16.03
C GLN A 465 9.63 -6.14 -15.00
N ARG A 466 10.21 -6.95 -14.09
CA ARG A 466 11.26 -6.48 -13.17
C ARG A 466 12.45 -5.94 -13.94
N GLU A 467 12.79 -6.58 -15.06
CA GLU A 467 13.92 -6.20 -15.91
C GLU A 467 13.62 -5.03 -16.85
N SER A 468 12.39 -4.50 -16.83
CA SER A 468 11.98 -3.36 -17.66
C SER A 468 11.68 -2.12 -16.82
N PHE A 469 10.93 -2.28 -15.72
CA PHE A 469 10.45 -1.15 -14.90
C PHE A 469 10.56 -1.40 -13.38
N GLY A 470 11.45 -2.30 -12.95
CA GLY A 470 11.76 -2.51 -11.53
C GLY A 470 12.69 -1.44 -10.94
N VAL A 471 13.23 -1.71 -9.75
CA VAL A 471 14.12 -0.77 -9.05
C VAL A 471 15.34 -0.35 -9.88
N ASP A 472 15.90 -1.27 -10.69
CA ASP A 472 17.03 -0.98 -11.57
C ASP A 472 16.71 0.07 -12.64
N TYR A 473 15.46 0.13 -13.10
CA TYR A 473 15.01 1.19 -14.00
C TYR A 473 15.08 2.55 -13.30
N PHE A 474 14.52 2.67 -12.09
CA PHE A 474 14.50 3.93 -11.35
C PHE A 474 15.87 4.35 -10.79
N THR A 475 16.83 3.44 -10.68
CA THR A 475 18.21 3.77 -10.28
C THR A 475 19.11 4.14 -11.45
N THR A 476 18.84 3.64 -12.66
CA THR A 476 19.71 3.85 -13.83
C THR A 476 19.18 4.86 -14.83
N VAL A 477 17.86 4.92 -15.04
CA VAL A 477 17.25 5.87 -15.96
C VAL A 477 17.21 7.25 -15.32
N SER A 478 17.78 8.23 -16.01
CA SER A 478 17.74 9.61 -15.56
C SER A 478 16.30 10.07 -15.33
N PRO A 479 15.96 10.74 -14.21
CA PRO A 479 14.61 11.25 -13.97
C PRO A 479 14.19 12.29 -15.02
N TYR A 480 15.15 13.01 -15.64
CA TYR A 480 14.91 13.94 -16.74
C TYR A 480 14.61 13.23 -18.07
N GLY A 481 14.95 11.94 -18.15
CA GLY A 481 14.83 11.07 -19.31
C GLY A 481 13.75 10.01 -19.18
N LEU A 482 12.73 10.21 -18.34
CA LEU A 482 11.59 9.29 -18.28
C LEU A 482 10.77 9.37 -19.57
N ALA A 483 10.34 8.22 -20.08
CA ALA A 483 9.51 8.13 -21.29
C ALA A 483 8.26 9.01 -21.19
N GLY A 484 8.00 9.82 -22.22
CA GLY A 484 6.86 10.74 -22.28
C GLY A 484 7.10 12.11 -21.63
N VAL A 485 8.08 12.25 -20.75
CA VAL A 485 8.33 13.49 -19.98
C VAL A 485 8.90 14.60 -20.86
N THR A 486 8.40 15.82 -20.62
CA THR A 486 8.98 17.06 -21.12
C THR A 486 9.72 17.78 -19.99
N ALA A 487 11.05 17.72 -19.96
CA ALA A 487 11.87 18.21 -18.85
C ALA A 487 12.74 19.42 -19.26
N PRO A 488 12.90 20.42 -18.37
CA PRO A 488 13.92 21.44 -18.55
C PRO A 488 15.33 20.85 -18.36
N VAL A 489 16.30 21.36 -19.13
CA VAL A 489 17.72 21.05 -18.94
C VAL A 489 18.21 21.87 -17.75
N GLU A 490 18.19 21.26 -16.57
CA GLU A 490 18.60 21.87 -15.31
C GLU A 490 19.14 20.81 -14.34
N HIS A 491 19.62 21.25 -13.18
CA HIS A 491 19.96 20.39 -12.06
C HIS A 491 19.01 20.67 -10.90
N ARG A 492 18.45 19.59 -10.32
CA ARG A 492 17.62 19.58 -9.13
C ARG A 492 18.34 18.79 -8.04
N GLY A 493 18.38 19.35 -6.83
CA GLY A 493 18.88 18.67 -5.65
C GLY A 493 17.79 17.80 -5.03
N THR A 494 18.19 16.66 -4.48
CA THR A 494 17.37 15.87 -3.56
C THR A 494 17.17 16.63 -2.25
N VAL A 495 16.14 16.29 -1.48
CA VAL A 495 15.88 16.94 -0.18
C VAL A 495 17.09 16.88 0.76
N PRO A 496 17.79 15.74 0.94
CA PRO A 496 19.01 15.70 1.75
C PRO A 496 20.16 16.55 1.21
N GLU A 497 20.31 16.69 -0.11
CA GLU A 497 21.34 17.56 -0.70
C GLU A 497 21.04 19.04 -0.48
N LEU A 498 19.76 19.41 -0.44
CA LEU A 498 19.32 20.80 -0.28
C LEU A 498 19.33 21.25 1.19
N TYR A 499 19.18 20.32 2.13
CA TYR A 499 18.96 20.62 3.55
C TYR A 499 19.92 19.83 4.47
N ASP A 500 21.22 19.87 4.15
CA ASP A 500 22.31 19.41 5.03
C ASP A 500 22.19 17.95 5.55
N GLY A 501 21.61 17.07 4.74
CA GLY A 501 21.41 15.65 5.07
C GLY A 501 20.05 15.34 5.71
N ASP A 502 19.24 16.35 6.03
CA ASP A 502 17.92 16.15 6.59
C ASP A 502 16.95 15.54 5.57
N LEU A 503 16.03 14.71 6.06
CA LEU A 503 15.06 14.01 5.22
C LEU A 503 13.82 14.86 4.91
N PHE A 504 13.74 16.07 5.45
CA PHE A 504 12.63 17.01 5.29
C PHE A 504 13.15 18.44 5.43
N TYR A 505 12.32 19.43 5.10
CA TYR A 505 12.66 20.83 5.31
C TYR A 505 12.21 21.23 6.72
N ASP A 506 13.14 21.62 7.59
CA ASP A 506 12.82 22.01 8.97
C ASP A 506 12.82 23.54 9.13
N ASN A 507 11.67 24.10 9.50
CA ASN A 507 11.54 25.51 9.84
C ASN A 507 10.31 25.74 10.73
N PRO A 508 10.34 25.27 12.00
CA PRO A 508 9.21 25.34 12.91
C PRO A 508 8.87 26.78 13.34
N SER A 509 9.83 27.71 13.18
CA SER A 509 9.63 29.12 13.54
C SER A 509 8.84 29.92 12.52
N HIS A 510 8.78 29.45 11.26
CA HIS A 510 8.01 30.09 10.20
C HIS A 510 6.50 29.93 10.44
N PRO A 511 5.63 30.85 10.00
CA PRO A 511 4.16 30.70 10.14
C PRO A 511 3.58 29.42 9.52
N LEU A 512 4.28 28.82 8.55
CA LEU A 512 3.92 27.53 7.96
C LEU A 512 4.34 26.32 8.82
N ASN A 513 5.09 26.54 9.91
CA ASN A 513 5.50 25.54 10.90
C ASN A 513 6.02 24.23 10.28
N PHE A 514 7.05 24.35 9.45
CA PHE A 514 7.62 23.19 8.77
C PHE A 514 8.27 22.27 9.79
N THR A 515 7.69 21.09 9.93
CA THR A 515 8.20 19.95 10.69
C THR A 515 7.99 18.67 9.87
N ALA A 516 8.67 17.59 10.22
CA ALA A 516 8.61 16.31 9.50
C ALA A 516 7.20 15.78 9.23
N SER A 517 6.22 16.14 10.07
CA SER A 517 4.82 15.72 9.95
C SER A 517 3.86 16.87 9.66
N SER A 518 4.31 18.09 9.37
CA SER A 518 3.43 19.24 9.12
C SER A 518 2.65 19.15 7.80
N GLU A 519 1.48 19.80 7.74
CA GLU A 519 0.72 19.93 6.48
C GLU A 519 1.50 20.70 5.40
N SER A 520 2.34 21.65 5.81
CA SER A 520 3.23 22.36 4.90
C SER A 520 4.25 21.42 4.27
N GLN A 521 4.79 20.47 5.03
CA GLN A 521 5.71 19.48 4.49
C GLN A 521 5.04 18.57 3.46
N ASN A 522 3.81 18.12 3.75
CA ASN A 522 2.97 17.37 2.82
C ASN A 522 2.74 18.14 1.51
N THR A 523 2.32 19.40 1.64
CA THR A 523 1.93 20.27 0.53
C THR A 523 3.10 20.67 -0.35
N TYR A 524 4.25 21.00 0.25
CA TYR A 524 5.34 21.66 -0.46
C TYR A 524 6.54 20.78 -0.79
N VAL A 525 6.74 19.68 -0.05
CA VAL A 525 7.92 18.83 -0.23
C VAL A 525 7.52 17.43 -0.61
N TYR A 526 6.62 16.81 0.17
CA TYR A 526 6.42 15.38 0.06
C TYR A 526 5.63 14.99 -1.18
N PHE A 527 4.50 15.63 -1.45
CA PHE A 527 3.66 15.28 -2.59
C PHE A 527 2.97 16.49 -3.22
N PRO A 528 3.75 17.47 -3.72
CA PRO A 528 3.20 18.70 -4.27
C PRO A 528 2.31 18.44 -5.49
N THR A 529 1.17 19.14 -5.56
CA THR A 529 0.26 19.11 -6.71
C THR A 529 0.67 20.10 -7.78
N ALA A 530 0.26 19.83 -9.02
CA ALA A 530 0.42 20.77 -10.12
C ALA A 530 -0.59 21.92 -10.00
N THR A 531 -0.35 23.03 -10.69
CA THR A 531 -1.26 24.20 -10.68
C THR A 531 -2.38 24.12 -11.71
N GLN A 532 -2.25 23.30 -12.75
CA GLN A 532 -3.26 23.16 -13.80
C GLN A 532 -4.30 22.09 -13.48
N ALA A 533 -5.57 22.39 -13.78
CA ALA A 533 -6.68 21.46 -13.57
C ALA A 533 -6.91 20.49 -14.75
N TYR A 534 -6.41 20.82 -15.95
CA TYR A 534 -6.66 20.05 -17.17
C TYR A 534 -5.82 18.77 -17.21
N SER A 535 -6.43 17.68 -16.75
CA SER A 535 -5.92 16.31 -16.77
C SER A 535 -7.10 15.37 -16.78
N GLY A 536 -7.15 14.44 -17.72
CA GLY A 536 -8.20 13.43 -17.79
C GLY A 536 -8.13 12.58 -19.05
N GLY A 537 -9.07 11.65 -19.16
CA GLY A 537 -9.25 10.81 -20.33
C GLY A 537 -10.68 10.27 -20.45
N ALA A 538 -10.95 9.77 -21.66
CA ALA A 538 -12.20 9.11 -22.03
C ALA A 538 -11.89 7.78 -22.71
N THR A 539 -12.85 6.86 -22.67
CA THR A 539 -12.71 5.53 -23.29
C THR A 539 -13.92 5.23 -24.16
N LEU A 540 -13.69 4.47 -25.24
CA LEU A 540 -14.71 3.92 -26.11
C LEU A 540 -14.35 2.45 -26.33
N ASP A 541 -15.08 1.54 -25.68
CA ASP A 541 -14.75 0.12 -25.63
C ASP A 541 -13.30 -0.12 -25.18
N ALA A 542 -12.47 -0.72 -26.03
CA ALA A 542 -11.06 -0.97 -25.75
C ALA A 542 -10.15 0.22 -26.12
N TYR A 543 -10.67 1.27 -26.75
CA TYR A 543 -9.94 2.46 -27.18
C TYR A 543 -10.02 3.57 -26.13
N GLY A 544 -9.06 4.50 -26.17
CA GLY A 544 -9.01 5.60 -25.22
C GLY A 544 -8.38 6.86 -25.78
N ALA A 545 -8.65 7.98 -25.12
CA ALA A 545 -7.96 9.24 -25.34
C ALA A 545 -7.68 9.90 -23.99
N ALA A 546 -6.53 10.56 -23.87
CA ALA A 546 -6.17 11.34 -22.69
C ALA A 546 -5.60 12.70 -23.08
N GLY A 547 -5.85 13.70 -22.24
CA GLY A 547 -5.34 15.06 -22.40
C GLY A 547 -4.78 15.60 -21.09
N TRP A 548 -3.73 16.41 -21.20
CA TRP A 548 -3.02 16.97 -20.04
C TRP A 548 -2.28 18.26 -20.39
N VAL A 549 -2.23 19.20 -19.44
CA VAL A 549 -1.40 20.41 -19.53
C VAL A 549 -0.33 20.37 -18.45
N LEU A 550 0.93 20.37 -18.87
CA LEU A 550 2.10 20.50 -17.98
C LEU A 550 2.16 21.91 -17.39
N SER A 551 2.35 22.00 -16.07
CA SER A 551 2.42 23.26 -15.34
C SER A 551 3.43 23.22 -14.20
N ASP A 552 3.67 24.41 -13.63
CA ASP A 552 4.35 24.54 -12.34
C ASP A 552 3.54 23.86 -11.24
N ASP A 553 4.20 23.60 -10.12
CA ASP A 553 3.60 23.06 -8.90
C ASP A 553 3.27 24.16 -7.89
N VAL A 554 2.55 23.76 -6.85
CA VAL A 554 2.19 24.62 -5.72
C VAL A 554 3.41 25.29 -5.06
N PRO A 555 4.52 24.59 -4.76
CA PRO A 555 5.75 25.21 -4.24
C PRO A 555 6.25 26.38 -5.08
N TRP A 556 6.40 26.20 -6.40
CA TRP A 556 6.90 27.26 -7.27
C TRP A 556 5.98 28.48 -7.29
N ARG A 557 4.66 28.25 -7.35
CA ARG A 557 3.64 29.32 -7.29
C ARG A 557 3.77 30.13 -6.01
N ASP A 558 3.86 29.46 -4.87
CA ASP A 558 3.78 30.10 -3.55
C ASP A 558 5.10 30.74 -3.13
N LYS A 559 6.24 30.20 -3.55
CA LYS A 559 7.53 30.91 -3.45
C LYS A 559 7.48 32.26 -4.16
N ARG A 560 6.95 32.29 -5.39
CA ARG A 560 6.83 33.53 -6.17
C ARG A 560 5.85 34.54 -5.57
N ALA A 561 4.90 34.07 -4.76
CA ALA A 561 3.97 34.92 -4.02
C ALA A 561 4.54 35.42 -2.68
N GLY A 562 5.76 35.03 -2.30
CA GLY A 562 6.39 35.40 -1.02
C GLY A 562 5.82 34.64 0.18
N VAL A 563 5.19 33.48 -0.04
CA VAL A 563 4.59 32.66 1.02
C VAL A 563 5.61 31.71 1.65
N LEU A 564 6.57 31.22 0.86
CA LEU A 564 7.59 30.27 1.31
C LEU A 564 8.85 30.99 1.82
N PRO A 565 9.56 30.40 2.81
CA PRO A 565 10.83 30.95 3.33
C PRO A 565 11.86 31.20 2.23
N ASP A 566 12.76 32.17 2.42
CA ASP A 566 13.77 32.58 1.40
C ASP A 566 14.74 31.46 1.01
N ASP A 567 15.08 30.58 1.96
CA ASP A 567 15.93 29.40 1.79
C ASP A 567 15.21 28.18 1.19
N PHE A 568 13.87 28.19 1.12
CA PHE A 568 13.11 27.09 0.52
C PHE A 568 13.35 27.03 -0.99
N VAL A 569 13.92 25.92 -1.48
CA VAL A 569 14.30 25.75 -2.89
C VAL A 569 13.12 25.20 -3.70
N VAL A 570 12.85 25.81 -4.85
CA VAL A 570 11.77 25.40 -5.78
C VAL A 570 12.26 25.42 -7.22
N TYR A 571 11.63 24.61 -8.06
CA TYR A 571 12.00 24.48 -9.47
C TYR A 571 10.82 24.76 -10.40
N ARG A 572 11.03 25.61 -11.41
CA ARG A 572 10.01 25.90 -12.42
C ARG A 572 9.86 24.73 -13.38
N SER A 573 8.63 24.35 -13.71
CA SER A 573 8.37 23.30 -14.71
C SER A 573 8.54 23.83 -16.14
N ALA A 574 8.69 22.93 -17.11
CA ALA A 574 8.54 23.26 -18.53
C ALA A 574 7.06 23.52 -18.89
N ARG A 575 6.75 23.71 -20.16
CA ARG A 575 5.39 23.87 -20.70
C ARG A 575 5.16 22.87 -21.82
N ALA A 576 3.97 22.27 -21.82
CA ALA A 576 3.46 21.42 -22.89
C ALA A 576 1.95 21.21 -22.72
N THR A 577 1.23 21.07 -23.82
CA THR A 577 -0.09 20.42 -23.86
C THR A 577 0.10 19.09 -24.58
N LYS A 578 -0.25 17.99 -23.91
CA LYS A 578 -0.05 16.64 -24.46
C LYS A 578 -1.37 15.88 -24.55
N SER A 579 -1.51 15.09 -25.60
CA SER A 579 -2.64 14.19 -25.79
C SER A 579 -2.15 12.82 -26.24
N TRP A 580 -2.82 11.77 -25.75
CA TRP A 580 -2.55 10.38 -26.10
C TRP A 580 -3.81 9.76 -26.69
N PHE A 581 -3.71 9.13 -27.85
CA PHE A 581 -4.78 8.34 -28.46
C PHE A 581 -4.36 6.88 -28.45
N LEU A 582 -5.15 6.07 -27.76
CA LEU A 582 -4.87 4.68 -27.42
C LEU A 582 -5.66 3.79 -28.38
N LEU A 583 -5.01 3.35 -29.45
CA LEU A 583 -5.62 2.61 -30.55
C LEU A 583 -5.46 1.10 -30.35
N ASP A 584 -5.55 0.29 -31.41
CA ASP A 584 -5.48 -1.17 -31.34
C ASP A 584 -4.06 -1.71 -31.23
N ASP A 585 -3.15 -1.22 -32.07
CA ASP A 585 -1.74 -1.61 -32.08
C ASP A 585 -0.77 -0.42 -32.02
N GLU A 586 -1.31 0.80 -31.91
CA GLU A 586 -0.54 2.03 -31.85
C GLU A 586 -1.02 3.00 -30.75
N ILE A 587 -0.10 3.84 -30.28
CA ILE A 587 -0.37 4.92 -29.35
C ILE A 587 0.14 6.21 -29.97
N VAL A 588 -0.78 7.11 -30.33
CA VAL A 588 -0.43 8.40 -30.92
C VAL A 588 -0.25 9.42 -29.80
N VAL A 589 0.92 10.03 -29.73
CA VAL A 589 1.24 11.09 -28.74
C VAL A 589 1.42 12.42 -29.47
N LEU A 590 0.55 13.38 -29.17
CA LEU A 590 0.67 14.75 -29.68
C LEU A 590 1.17 15.67 -28.57
N ALA A 591 2.13 16.54 -28.89
CA ALA A 591 2.63 17.56 -27.99
C ALA A 591 2.62 18.93 -28.69
N ALA A 592 2.03 19.92 -28.04
CA ALA A 592 1.95 21.29 -28.52
C ALA A 592 2.42 22.27 -27.45
N GLY A 593 2.93 23.44 -27.87
CA GLY A 593 3.42 24.46 -26.94
C GLY A 593 4.58 23.98 -26.07
N VAL A 594 5.43 23.10 -26.60
CA VAL A 594 6.60 22.55 -25.91
C VAL A 594 7.67 23.64 -25.79
N GLY A 595 8.09 23.94 -24.57
CA GLY A 595 9.14 24.92 -24.32
C GLY A 595 9.27 25.29 -22.84
N ASP A 596 10.12 26.27 -22.55
CA ASP A 596 10.18 26.85 -21.20
C ASP A 596 8.99 27.80 -20.95
N ALA A 597 8.86 28.29 -19.72
CA ALA A 597 7.87 29.30 -19.39
C ALA A 597 8.06 30.58 -20.24
N PRO A 598 6.98 31.29 -20.60
CA PRO A 598 7.07 32.54 -21.34
C PRO A 598 8.04 33.54 -20.69
N GLY A 599 8.96 34.08 -21.51
CA GLY A 599 10.00 35.01 -21.05
C GLY A 599 11.25 34.35 -20.46
N ALA A 600 11.38 33.02 -20.56
CA ALA A 600 12.58 32.29 -20.19
C ALA A 600 13.14 31.46 -21.35
N ASP A 601 14.36 30.97 -21.18
CA ASP A 601 15.20 30.43 -22.25
C ASP A 601 15.92 29.11 -21.89
N ARG A 602 15.46 28.37 -20.86
CA ARG A 602 16.03 27.03 -20.60
C ARG A 602 15.74 26.11 -21.78
N ALA A 603 16.74 25.35 -22.20
CA ALA A 603 16.51 24.25 -23.12
C ALA A 603 15.53 23.23 -22.50
N VAL A 604 14.69 22.62 -23.32
CA VAL A 604 13.70 21.62 -22.89
C VAL A 604 13.80 20.42 -23.81
N THR A 605 13.77 19.23 -23.23
CA THR A 605 13.74 17.95 -23.95
C THR A 605 12.38 17.29 -23.77
N THR A 606 11.91 16.57 -24.79
CA THR A 606 10.81 15.61 -24.64
C THR A 606 11.34 14.23 -24.96
N THR A 607 11.28 13.33 -23.99
CA THR A 607 11.75 11.95 -24.15
C THR A 607 10.65 11.12 -24.80
N LEU A 608 10.94 10.50 -25.94
CA LEU A 608 9.99 9.63 -26.65
C LEU A 608 9.76 8.31 -25.88
N ASP A 609 10.86 7.61 -25.59
CA ASP A 609 10.87 6.39 -24.77
C ASP A 609 12.19 6.28 -24.00
N ALA A 610 12.20 5.45 -22.96
CA ALA A 610 13.35 5.10 -22.15
C ALA A 610 13.29 3.60 -21.86
N ARG A 611 14.27 2.86 -22.40
CA ARG A 611 14.35 1.40 -22.27
C ARG A 611 15.65 1.03 -21.58
N ILE A 612 15.55 0.28 -20.50
CA ILE A 612 16.68 -0.36 -19.86
C ILE A 612 16.98 -1.70 -20.55
N ALA A 613 18.25 -2.08 -20.58
CA ALA A 613 18.71 -3.38 -21.06
C ALA A 613 19.85 -3.87 -20.17
N ALA A 614 20.01 -5.19 -20.06
CA ALA A 614 21.15 -5.74 -19.33
C ALA A 614 22.45 -5.47 -20.11
N THR A 615 23.60 -5.43 -19.42
CA THR A 615 24.90 -5.14 -20.05
C THR A 615 25.26 -6.10 -21.20
N GLY A 616 24.74 -7.32 -21.19
CA GLY A 616 24.96 -8.33 -22.24
C GLY A 616 23.86 -8.40 -23.31
N ASP A 617 22.84 -7.54 -23.26
CA ASP A 617 21.76 -7.56 -24.23
C ASP A 617 22.23 -6.99 -25.59
N GLU A 618 21.88 -7.69 -26.67
CA GLU A 618 22.09 -7.22 -28.04
C GLU A 618 20.99 -6.21 -28.40
N VAL A 619 21.26 -4.94 -28.14
CA VAL A 619 20.34 -3.84 -28.43
C VAL A 619 20.74 -3.10 -29.71
N THR A 620 19.78 -2.91 -30.61
CA THR A 620 19.93 -2.04 -31.78
C THR A 620 18.92 -0.90 -31.75
N VAL A 621 19.36 0.25 -32.25
CA VAL A 621 18.49 1.39 -32.56
C VAL A 621 18.68 1.69 -34.04
N ASP A 622 17.70 1.31 -34.84
CA ASP A 622 17.67 1.57 -36.28
C ASP A 622 16.82 2.83 -36.51
N GLU A 623 17.27 3.72 -37.38
CA GLU A 623 16.52 4.92 -37.74
C GLU A 623 16.39 5.07 -39.25
N GLY A 624 15.28 5.67 -39.66
CA GLY A 624 15.03 6.07 -41.04
C GLY A 624 14.25 7.37 -41.08
N ARG A 625 13.89 7.81 -42.29
CA ARG A 625 13.15 9.06 -42.45
C ARG A 625 11.76 8.94 -41.80
N GLY A 626 11.58 9.62 -40.67
CA GLY A 626 10.31 9.67 -39.93
C GLY A 626 10.03 8.46 -39.04
N TRP A 627 11.02 7.60 -38.76
CA TRP A 627 10.83 6.48 -37.84
C TRP A 627 12.11 6.08 -37.12
N VAL A 628 11.93 5.51 -35.93
CA VAL A 628 12.98 4.89 -35.12
C VAL A 628 12.48 3.52 -34.68
N ARG A 629 13.37 2.53 -34.60
CA ARG A 629 13.07 1.19 -34.09
C ARG A 629 14.12 0.82 -33.05
N TRP A 630 13.65 0.55 -31.84
CA TRP A 630 14.45 -0.09 -30.81
C TRP A 630 14.20 -1.60 -30.86
N ALA A 631 15.25 -2.40 -30.77
CA ALA A 631 15.13 -3.84 -30.65
C ALA A 631 16.15 -4.40 -29.65
N ASN A 632 15.70 -5.36 -28.85
CA ASN A 632 16.56 -6.18 -27.99
C ASN A 632 16.46 -7.62 -28.50
N ALA A 633 17.46 -8.04 -29.27
CA ALA A 633 17.48 -9.37 -29.91
C ALA A 633 17.58 -10.49 -28.87
N THR A 634 18.35 -10.26 -27.79
CA THR A 634 18.46 -11.20 -26.65
C THR A 634 17.10 -11.51 -26.05
N ARG A 635 16.23 -10.50 -25.91
CA ARG A 635 14.90 -10.63 -25.32
C ARG A 635 13.79 -10.86 -26.34
N GLY A 636 14.10 -10.87 -27.63
CA GLY A 636 13.12 -11.04 -28.71
C GLY A 636 12.05 -9.95 -28.77
N THR A 637 12.37 -8.72 -28.34
CA THR A 637 11.42 -7.60 -28.32
C THR A 637 11.86 -6.43 -29.19
N ALA A 638 10.88 -5.71 -29.73
CA ALA A 638 11.11 -4.51 -30.50
C ALA A 638 9.94 -3.53 -30.35
N VAL A 639 10.25 -2.24 -30.46
CA VAL A 639 9.28 -1.14 -30.42
C VAL A 639 9.61 -0.18 -31.55
N GLY A 640 8.60 0.16 -32.35
CA GLY A 640 8.69 1.16 -33.41
C GLY A 640 8.10 2.48 -32.96
N TYR A 641 8.71 3.57 -33.40
CA TYR A 641 8.25 4.94 -33.20
C TYR A 641 8.14 5.61 -34.56
N VAL A 642 6.97 6.18 -34.87
CA VAL A 642 6.75 6.97 -36.08
C VAL A 642 6.69 8.44 -35.70
N LEU A 643 7.45 9.26 -36.41
CA LEU A 643 7.50 10.71 -36.24
C LEU A 643 6.74 11.34 -37.42
N LEU A 644 5.54 11.83 -37.11
CA LEU A 644 4.58 12.39 -38.08
C LEU A 644 4.96 13.78 -38.57
#